data_AF-A0A8T0BPY2-F1
#
_entry.id   AF-A0A8T0BPY2-F1
#
_cell.length_a   1.000
_cell.length_b   1.000
_cell.length_c   1.000
_cell.angle_alpha   90.00
_cell.angle_beta   90.00
_cell.angle_gamma   90.00
#
_symmetry.space_group_name_H-M   'P 1'
#
loop_
_entity.id
_entity.type
_entity.pdbx_description
1 polymer ?
#
loop_
_entity_poly.entity_id
_entity_poly.type
_entity_poly.pdbx_seq_one_letter_code
_entity_poly.pdbx_strand_id
1 'polypeptide(L)'
;MINLLRNQIQVGSPWQCCLATSVNLHNANANANAEAPGGAPRILVVLVLKQSCAGFCRTGVCVRVCSIYQHLSEVRLHPLITTTSTTRLSSQEPRLRAASASGAFVIHTPGPSRFASPKSPRSVLREGLDTLRMVTIPEYYTGKNVLITGATGFMGKVLLEKLLRSCPGTRQAYVLVRPKAGQSPSARIADMINCRLFDRLREEQPGFAEKIVPVNSDLTQPELDLSKEDQDTLKERINVVFHCAATIRFNEPLKDAMQLNVLATQKMLNLAHGMKHLEVFIHISTAYANCDRELIEEVVYPPPVDYKKLIDTLEWMDDKLVSLMTPKLLGERPNTYTYTKALAEYLVQEECGNLNVAIVRPSIVGASWKEPFPGWIDNFNGPSGIFIAAGKGILRTMRASNSAVADLVPVDVVINTILAAAWHSGSQKHTRPKSLLVYNCTTGAINPFHWGEVEYHVISTFKRNPLEQAIRRPNVNLTSNHLINQYWIAVSHKAPAFLYDLFLRITGREPRMMKTITRLHKAMMVLEYFTSHSWEWNTDNVTMLMNQLGAEDKKVFNFDVRQLHWAEYMENYCMGTKQYVLNEELSGLPAARKHLNKLRNIRYVFNTVLVVLIWRVFIARSQMARNIWYFVVNLCFKFLSYFRASSTMRY
;
A
#
# COMPACT_ATOMS: atom_id res chain seq x y z
N MET A 1 -8.99 -30.14 -5.27
CA MET A 1 -9.58 -28.80 -5.55
C MET A 1 -10.93 -28.55 -4.86
N ILE A 2 -11.43 -29.42 -3.96
CA ILE A 2 -12.74 -29.22 -3.27
C ILE A 2 -12.61 -29.01 -1.75
N ASN A 3 -11.57 -29.52 -1.09
CA ASN A 3 -11.44 -29.45 0.39
C ASN A 3 -10.55 -28.30 0.93
N LEU A 4 -9.95 -27.46 0.08
CA LEU A 4 -9.02 -26.38 0.48
C LEU A 4 -9.62 -24.96 0.42
N LEU A 5 -10.94 -24.85 0.20
CA LEU A 5 -11.68 -23.57 0.17
C LEU A 5 -12.86 -23.54 1.15
N ARG A 6 -12.95 -24.51 2.06
CA ARG A 6 -14.12 -24.70 2.95
C ARG A 6 -13.90 -24.25 4.40
N ASN A 7 -12.64 -24.10 4.83
CA ASN A 7 -12.28 -23.55 6.13
C ASN A 7 -11.61 -22.18 5.92
N GLN A 8 -11.89 -21.22 6.80
CA GLN A 8 -11.50 -19.80 6.69
C GLN A 8 -12.22 -19.01 5.57
N ILE A 9 -13.55 -18.88 5.66
CA ILE A 9 -14.36 -17.66 5.38
C ILE A 9 -15.78 -17.93 5.92
N GLN A 10 -16.08 -17.44 7.13
CA GLN A 10 -17.46 -17.16 7.52
C GLN A 10 -17.77 -15.73 7.08
N VAL A 11 -18.55 -15.60 6.01
CA VAL A 11 -19.23 -14.36 5.64
C VAL A 11 -20.71 -14.71 5.57
N GLY A 12 -21.51 -14.08 6.44
CA GLY A 12 -22.96 -14.26 6.44
C GLY A 12 -23.56 -13.83 5.10
N SER A 13 -24.46 -14.64 4.56
CA SER A 13 -25.16 -14.36 3.31
C SER A 13 -26.34 -13.40 3.53
N PRO A 14 -26.39 -12.22 2.86
CA PRO A 14 -27.55 -11.33 2.92
C PRO A 14 -28.65 -11.83 1.97
N TRP A 15 -29.20 -13.02 2.23
CA TRP A 15 -30.32 -13.62 1.48
C TRP A 15 -31.27 -14.38 2.42
N GLN A 16 -31.72 -13.72 3.50
CA GLN A 16 -32.82 -14.22 4.34
C GLN A 16 -33.67 -13.14 5.02
N CYS A 17 -33.51 -11.86 4.66
CA CYS A 17 -34.25 -10.75 5.27
C CYS A 17 -35.34 -10.11 4.39
N CYS A 18 -35.59 -10.65 3.18
CA CYS A 18 -36.56 -10.09 2.22
C CYS A 18 -37.93 -10.79 2.20
N LEU A 19 -38.31 -11.48 3.28
CA LEU A 19 -39.61 -12.16 3.42
C LEU A 19 -40.36 -11.81 4.72
N ALA A 20 -39.93 -10.74 5.41
CA ALA A 20 -40.55 -10.28 6.67
C ALA A 20 -41.04 -8.80 6.63
N THR A 21 -40.94 -8.12 5.47
CA THR A 21 -41.26 -6.68 5.34
C THR A 21 -42.52 -6.39 4.50
N SER A 22 -43.30 -7.42 4.16
CA SER A 22 -44.54 -7.31 3.38
C SER A 22 -45.83 -7.40 4.21
N VAL A 23 -45.76 -7.26 5.54
CA VAL A 23 -46.91 -7.45 6.45
C VAL A 23 -47.21 -6.23 7.36
N ASN A 24 -46.29 -5.27 7.54
CA ASN A 24 -46.46 -4.13 8.46
C ASN A 24 -46.76 -2.77 7.78
N LEU A 25 -47.32 -2.77 6.58
CA LEU A 25 -47.75 -1.54 5.87
C LEU A 25 -49.27 -1.25 6.00
N HIS A 26 -49.91 -1.81 7.03
CA HIS A 26 -51.35 -1.62 7.31
C HIS A 26 -51.70 -1.12 8.72
N ASN A 27 -50.72 -0.80 9.58
CA ASN A 27 -50.97 -0.27 10.92
C ASN A 27 -50.00 0.87 11.30
N ALA A 28 -50.14 2.02 10.62
CA ALA A 28 -49.48 3.27 11.00
C ALA A 28 -50.21 4.50 10.43
N ASN A 29 -51.53 4.59 10.64
CA ASN A 29 -52.30 5.77 10.26
C ASN A 29 -53.49 6.02 11.21
N ALA A 30 -53.16 6.22 12.50
CA ALA A 30 -54.08 6.69 13.53
C ALA A 30 -53.28 7.43 14.61
N ASN A 31 -53.87 8.52 15.13
CA ASN A 31 -53.44 9.32 16.29
C ASN A 31 -52.13 10.14 16.15
N ALA A 32 -52.28 11.42 15.78
CA ALA A 32 -51.92 12.54 16.66
C ALA A 32 -52.44 13.89 16.10
N ASN A 33 -53.59 14.36 16.61
CA ASN A 33 -54.02 15.76 16.52
C ASN A 33 -53.74 16.45 17.86
N ALA A 34 -53.13 17.64 17.86
CA ALA A 34 -53.18 18.62 18.96
C ALA A 34 -52.73 20.01 18.46
N GLU A 35 -53.33 21.09 18.99
CA GLU A 35 -53.14 22.50 18.58
C GLU A 35 -52.40 23.31 19.69
N ALA A 36 -52.04 24.60 19.61
CA ALA A 36 -52.33 25.71 18.68
C ALA A 36 -51.18 26.78 18.78
N PRO A 37 -51.37 28.11 18.60
CA PRO A 37 -51.71 28.85 17.37
C PRO A 37 -50.75 30.04 17.06
N GLY A 38 -50.91 30.69 15.88
CA GLY A 38 -50.72 32.15 15.74
C GLY A 38 -49.82 32.69 14.62
N GLY A 39 -50.39 33.49 13.71
CA GLY A 39 -49.67 34.49 12.89
C GLY A 39 -49.46 34.16 11.41
N ALA A 40 -50.28 34.73 10.52
CA ALA A 40 -50.09 34.77 9.06
C ALA A 40 -49.96 36.24 8.58
N PRO A 41 -49.53 36.55 7.33
CA PRO A 41 -50.30 36.21 6.14
C PRO A 41 -49.51 35.59 4.96
N ARG A 42 -50.26 34.95 4.06
CA ARG A 42 -49.79 34.35 2.79
C ARG A 42 -49.87 35.36 1.63
N ILE A 43 -49.01 35.20 0.63
CA ILE A 43 -49.36 35.50 -0.78
C ILE A 43 -48.93 34.33 -1.67
N LEU A 44 -49.92 33.74 -2.38
CA LEU A 44 -49.90 32.94 -3.63
C LEU A 44 -48.64 32.10 -3.96
N VAL A 45 -48.65 30.77 -4.11
CA VAL A 45 -49.63 29.80 -4.67
C VAL A 45 -49.94 29.97 -6.16
N VAL A 46 -49.15 29.33 -7.03
CA VAL A 46 -49.59 28.71 -8.30
C VAL A 46 -48.69 27.48 -8.59
N LEU A 47 -49.26 26.42 -9.21
CA LEU A 47 -48.60 25.22 -9.77
C LEU A 47 -48.06 24.15 -8.78
N VAL A 48 -49.01 23.47 -8.13
CA VAL A 48 -48.99 21.99 -8.05
C VAL A 48 -50.04 21.47 -9.04
N LEU A 49 -49.90 20.22 -9.51
CA LEU A 49 -50.76 19.48 -10.47
C LEU A 49 -50.47 19.69 -11.97
N LYS A 50 -49.52 18.92 -12.50
CA LYS A 50 -49.84 18.03 -13.63
C LYS A 50 -48.95 16.79 -13.70
N GLN A 51 -49.63 15.65 -13.95
CA GLN A 51 -49.12 14.40 -14.52
C GLN A 51 -48.22 13.48 -13.68
N SER A 52 -48.90 12.67 -12.85
CA SER A 52 -48.73 11.22 -12.94
C SER A 52 -49.22 10.69 -14.31
N CYS A 53 -48.79 9.48 -14.69
CA CYS A 53 -49.23 8.70 -15.87
C CYS A 53 -48.76 9.17 -17.26
N ALA A 54 -47.57 8.70 -17.66
CA ALA A 54 -47.30 8.26 -19.04
C ALA A 54 -46.33 7.06 -18.99
N GLY A 55 -46.84 5.86 -19.24
CA GLY A 55 -46.03 4.64 -19.36
C GLY A 55 -45.67 4.33 -20.82
N PHE A 56 -44.70 3.44 -21.02
CA PHE A 56 -44.40 2.73 -22.28
C PHE A 56 -44.33 3.57 -23.58
N CYS A 57 -43.11 3.80 -24.09
CA CYS A 57 -42.66 3.03 -25.27
C CYS A 57 -41.15 3.09 -25.51
N ARG A 58 -40.65 2.18 -26.35
CA ARG A 58 -39.27 2.13 -26.87
C ARG A 58 -39.17 2.90 -28.20
N THR A 59 -37.95 2.87 -28.77
CA THR A 59 -37.55 3.17 -30.16
C THR A 59 -37.37 4.63 -30.57
N GLY A 60 -36.11 5.07 -30.60
CA GLY A 60 -35.43 5.38 -31.88
C GLY A 60 -35.63 6.76 -32.54
N VAL A 61 -34.51 7.47 -32.63
CA VAL A 61 -34.07 8.29 -33.78
C VAL A 61 -34.68 9.70 -33.97
N CYS A 62 -33.78 10.63 -34.34
CA CYS A 62 -33.97 11.97 -34.90
C CYS A 62 -34.42 13.14 -33.97
N VAL A 63 -34.04 14.41 -34.20
CA VAL A 63 -32.78 15.02 -34.75
C VAL A 63 -32.90 16.56 -34.68
N ARG A 64 -31.84 17.28 -34.25
CA ARG A 64 -31.59 18.75 -34.47
C ARG A 64 -32.66 19.75 -33.91
N VAL A 65 -32.43 21.07 -33.73
CA VAL A 65 -31.24 21.96 -33.67
C VAL A 65 -31.61 23.26 -32.89
N CYS A 66 -30.60 23.93 -32.34
CA CYS A 66 -30.50 25.34 -31.84
C CYS A 66 -31.76 26.24 -31.70
N SER A 67 -31.78 27.04 -30.63
CA SER A 67 -31.48 28.49 -30.74
C SER A 67 -31.21 29.22 -29.41
N ILE A 68 -30.14 30.03 -29.41
CA ILE A 68 -29.97 31.38 -28.80
C ILE A 68 -30.44 31.64 -27.34
N TYR A 69 -29.52 32.07 -26.47
CA TYR A 69 -29.50 33.46 -25.95
C TYR A 69 -28.10 33.87 -25.44
N GLN A 70 -27.78 35.15 -25.63
CA GLN A 70 -26.50 35.82 -25.29
C GLN A 70 -26.82 37.20 -24.65
N HIS A 71 -25.81 37.87 -24.07
CA HIS A 71 -25.86 39.15 -23.31
C HIS A 71 -26.22 39.00 -21.82
N LEU A 72 -25.62 39.71 -20.85
CA LEU A 72 -24.50 40.69 -20.76
C LEU A 72 -23.91 40.49 -19.31
N SER A 73 -22.72 40.92 -18.87
CA SER A 73 -21.95 42.15 -19.13
C SER A 73 -20.48 42.00 -18.66
N GLU A 74 -19.58 42.87 -19.15
CA GLU A 74 -18.17 42.96 -18.74
C GLU A 74 -17.98 43.78 -17.45
N VAL A 75 -16.93 43.47 -16.67
CA VAL A 75 -16.11 44.47 -15.97
C VAL A 75 -14.64 44.16 -16.24
N ARG A 76 -13.90 45.13 -16.78
CA ARG A 76 -12.49 45.00 -17.17
C ARG A 76 -11.55 45.47 -16.06
N LEU A 77 -10.38 44.85 -15.97
CA LEU A 77 -9.17 45.44 -15.39
C LEU A 77 -8.05 45.38 -16.43
N HIS A 78 -7.43 46.53 -16.71
CA HIS A 78 -6.26 46.64 -17.59
C HIS A 78 -4.96 46.49 -16.77
N PRO A 79 -3.84 46.04 -17.38
CA PRO A 79 -2.57 45.89 -16.69
C PRO A 79 -1.80 47.21 -16.64
N LEU A 80 -1.02 47.41 -15.56
CA LEU A 80 -0.02 48.47 -15.47
C LEU A 80 1.38 47.86 -15.38
N ILE A 81 2.21 48.23 -16.36
CA ILE A 81 3.65 47.99 -16.37
C ILE A 81 4.29 48.97 -15.39
N THR A 82 5.13 48.49 -14.47
CA THR A 82 6.16 49.32 -13.84
C THR A 82 7.48 48.56 -13.78
N THR A 83 8.51 49.19 -14.34
CA THR A 83 9.91 48.80 -14.20
C THR A 83 10.44 49.25 -12.84
N THR A 84 11.33 48.47 -12.23
CA THR A 84 12.30 49.02 -11.26
C THR A 84 13.53 48.12 -11.16
N SER A 85 14.66 48.75 -10.89
CA SER A 85 16.02 48.20 -10.96
C SER A 85 16.38 47.30 -9.78
N THR A 86 17.08 46.19 -10.06
CA THR A 86 17.84 45.44 -9.06
C THR A 86 19.32 45.79 -9.17
N THR A 87 19.81 46.61 -8.24
CA THR A 87 21.24 46.90 -8.07
C THR A 87 21.96 45.72 -7.41
N ARG A 88 23.06 45.27 -8.04
CA ARG A 88 24.02 44.36 -7.40
C ARG A 88 24.82 45.12 -6.36
N LEU A 89 24.97 44.58 -5.15
CA LEU A 89 26.08 44.94 -4.25
C LEU A 89 26.63 43.70 -3.54
N SER A 90 27.95 43.60 -3.55
CA SER A 90 28.75 42.54 -2.94
C SER A 90 29.47 43.06 -1.68
N SER A 91 29.52 42.26 -0.62
CA SER A 91 30.52 42.35 0.46
C SER A 91 30.63 40.96 1.08
N GLN A 92 31.77 40.25 0.99
CA GLN A 92 33.07 40.45 1.66
C GLN A 92 33.05 40.21 3.17
N GLU A 93 33.66 39.08 3.56
CA GLU A 93 34.03 38.71 4.93
C GLU A 93 35.19 39.58 5.46
N PRO A 94 35.32 39.74 6.78
CA PRO A 94 36.60 40.02 7.43
C PRO A 94 37.07 38.86 8.32
N ARG A 95 38.31 38.40 8.09
CA ARG A 95 39.03 37.46 8.96
C ARG A 95 39.59 38.19 10.19
N LEU A 96 39.48 37.59 11.37
CA LEU A 96 40.17 38.05 12.58
C LEU A 96 41.47 37.25 12.82
N ARG A 97 42.56 37.96 13.11
CA ARG A 97 43.86 37.38 13.51
C ARG A 97 44.02 37.42 15.03
N ALA A 98 44.69 36.41 15.57
CA ALA A 98 45.14 36.40 16.96
C ALA A 98 46.41 37.26 17.15
N ALA A 99 46.58 37.78 18.37
CA ALA A 99 47.86 38.32 18.86
C ALA A 99 48.00 38.02 20.36
N SER A 100 49.18 37.53 20.75
CA SER A 100 49.55 37.19 22.12
C SER A 100 50.44 38.28 22.74
N ALA A 101 50.28 38.56 24.03
CA ALA A 101 51.30 39.27 24.80
C ALA A 101 51.35 38.75 26.25
N SER A 102 52.57 38.54 26.74
CA SER A 102 52.90 38.00 28.06
C SER A 102 53.37 39.10 29.02
N GLY A 103 53.07 38.99 30.31
CA GLY A 103 53.66 39.81 31.36
C GLY A 103 53.60 39.08 32.70
N ALA A 104 54.72 39.03 33.42
CA ALA A 104 54.86 38.33 34.70
C ALA A 104 55.36 39.29 35.79
N PHE A 105 54.88 39.13 37.03
CA PHE A 105 55.46 39.75 38.22
C PHE A 105 55.15 38.94 39.49
N VAL A 106 55.99 39.09 40.52
CA VAL A 106 56.07 38.30 41.77
C VAL A 106 56.74 39.21 42.85
N ILE A 107 56.69 39.04 44.18
CA ILE A 107 56.28 37.96 45.11
C ILE A 107 55.62 38.60 46.36
N HIS A 108 54.66 37.96 47.06
CA HIS A 108 54.68 37.82 48.55
C HIS A 108 53.54 36.96 49.13
N THR A 109 53.90 36.10 50.09
CA THR A 109 53.01 35.24 50.91
C THR A 109 52.96 35.73 52.36
N PRO A 110 51.86 35.44 53.08
CA PRO A 110 51.97 34.49 54.19
C PRO A 110 50.81 33.46 54.22
N GLY A 111 51.06 32.27 54.79
CA GLY A 111 50.02 31.26 55.04
C GLY A 111 49.66 31.15 56.53
N PRO A 112 49.11 30.02 57.00
CA PRO A 112 48.25 29.06 56.30
C PRO A 112 46.91 28.84 57.05
N SER A 113 45.79 28.69 56.34
CA SER A 113 44.51 28.28 56.95
C SER A 113 43.80 27.20 56.13
N ARG A 114 43.21 26.23 56.83
CA ARG A 114 42.67 24.99 56.26
C ARG A 114 41.46 25.27 55.37
N PHE A 115 41.56 24.93 54.08
CA PHE A 115 40.41 24.72 53.20
C PHE A 115 40.61 23.46 52.36
N ALA A 116 39.52 22.75 52.10
CA ALA A 116 39.53 21.54 51.28
C ALA A 116 39.97 21.85 49.84
N SER A 117 40.79 20.98 49.25
CA SER A 117 41.28 21.15 47.88
C SER A 117 40.13 21.20 46.86
N PRO A 118 40.04 22.22 46.00
CA PRO A 118 39.14 22.18 44.86
C PRO A 118 39.46 20.98 43.97
N LYS A 119 38.44 20.25 43.50
CA LYS A 119 38.59 19.22 42.46
C LYS A 119 39.36 19.84 41.29
N SER A 120 40.37 19.13 40.77
CA SER A 120 41.19 19.62 39.66
C SER A 120 40.33 20.01 38.43
N PRO A 121 40.76 20.96 37.58
CA PRO A 121 40.06 21.26 36.33
C PRO A 121 39.90 20.03 35.43
N ARG A 122 40.81 19.05 35.51
CA ARG A 122 40.73 17.77 34.78
C ARG A 122 39.62 16.82 35.27
N SER A 123 39.17 16.95 36.53
CA SER A 123 38.02 16.20 37.04
C SER A 123 36.69 16.84 36.64
N VAL A 124 36.60 18.17 36.66
CA VAL A 124 35.39 18.89 36.22
C VAL A 124 35.22 18.78 34.70
N LEU A 125 36.31 18.82 33.93
CA LEU A 125 36.29 18.52 32.50
C LEU A 125 36.00 17.04 32.18
N ARG A 126 36.10 16.10 33.12
CA ARG A 126 35.66 14.71 32.89
C ARG A 126 34.16 14.52 33.09
N GLU A 127 33.55 15.22 34.04
CA GLU A 127 32.09 15.25 34.24
C GLU A 127 31.37 16.02 33.10
N GLY A 128 32.09 16.83 32.31
CA GLY A 128 31.59 17.54 31.11
C GLY A 128 32.03 16.96 29.75
N LEU A 129 32.71 15.80 29.72
CA LEU A 129 33.13 15.10 28.49
C LEU A 129 32.58 13.67 28.38
N ASP A 130 31.52 13.34 29.12
CA ASP A 130 30.52 12.42 28.59
C ASP A 130 29.90 13.08 27.35
N THR A 131 30.54 12.82 26.21
CA THR A 131 30.02 13.10 24.87
C THR A 131 28.54 12.75 24.84
N LEU A 132 27.70 13.61 24.24
CA LEU A 132 26.28 13.39 23.98
C LEU A 132 26.06 12.07 23.23
N ARG A 133 26.08 10.95 23.96
CA ARG A 133 25.87 9.61 23.43
C ARG A 133 24.39 9.55 23.10
N MET A 134 24.07 9.68 21.81
CA MET A 134 22.72 9.43 21.36
C MET A 134 22.33 8.03 21.82
N VAL A 135 21.24 7.99 22.60
CA VAL A 135 20.60 6.77 23.09
C VAL A 135 20.35 5.88 21.88
N THR A 136 20.71 4.60 21.93
CA THR A 136 20.44 3.67 20.81
C THR A 136 18.94 3.40 20.67
N ILE A 137 18.51 2.83 19.53
CA ILE A 137 17.10 2.48 19.32
C ILE A 137 16.57 1.55 20.46
N PRO A 138 17.26 0.45 20.85
CA PRO A 138 16.77 -0.42 21.93
C PRO A 138 16.75 0.25 23.31
N GLU A 139 17.77 1.08 23.63
CA GLU A 139 17.80 1.85 24.88
C GLU A 139 16.62 2.84 24.94
N TYR A 140 16.25 3.49 23.82
CA TYR A 140 15.13 4.42 23.77
C TYR A 140 13.78 3.74 24.06
N TYR A 141 13.54 2.51 23.61
CA TYR A 141 12.30 1.79 23.91
C TYR A 141 12.26 1.14 25.30
N THR A 142 13.38 1.15 26.03
CA THR A 142 13.46 0.49 27.33
C THR A 142 12.52 1.14 28.36
N GLY A 143 11.70 0.32 29.01
CA GLY A 143 10.70 0.74 30.00
C GLY A 143 9.41 1.36 29.43
N LYS A 144 9.33 1.58 28.11
CA LYS A 144 8.21 2.29 27.48
C LYS A 144 7.03 1.40 27.15
N ASN A 145 5.84 1.98 27.22
CA ASN A 145 4.62 1.36 26.71
C ASN A 145 4.30 1.93 25.32
N VAL A 146 3.98 1.05 24.39
CA VAL A 146 3.75 1.38 22.97
C VAL A 146 2.32 1.03 22.61
N LEU A 147 1.61 1.90 21.89
CA LEU A 147 0.29 1.64 21.33
C LEU A 147 0.39 1.42 19.82
N ILE A 148 -0.10 0.28 19.32
CA ILE A 148 -0.11 -0.04 17.88
C ILE A 148 -1.55 -0.20 17.40
N THR A 149 -1.98 0.66 16.47
CA THR A 149 -3.24 0.45 15.74
C THR A 149 -2.98 -0.44 14.53
N GLY A 150 -3.89 -1.35 14.21
CA GLY A 150 -3.76 -2.21 13.03
C GLY A 150 -2.69 -3.31 13.14
N ALA A 151 -2.21 -3.65 14.35
CA ALA A 151 -1.14 -4.65 14.55
C ALA A 151 -1.48 -6.06 13.99
N THR A 152 -2.78 -6.38 13.81
CA THR A 152 -3.21 -7.65 13.20
C THR A 152 -3.11 -7.67 11.66
N GLY A 153 -2.78 -6.54 11.02
CA GLY A 153 -2.50 -6.43 9.58
C GLY A 153 -1.03 -6.66 9.24
N PHE A 154 -0.72 -6.82 7.94
CA PHE A 154 0.60 -7.21 7.42
C PHE A 154 1.78 -6.45 8.04
N MET A 155 1.85 -5.12 7.85
CA MET A 155 2.90 -4.29 8.44
C MET A 155 2.88 -4.30 9.97
N GLY A 156 1.68 -4.27 10.56
CA GLY A 156 1.49 -4.22 12.00
C GLY A 156 2.06 -5.42 12.75
N LYS A 157 1.98 -6.62 12.15
CA LYS A 157 2.60 -7.84 12.71
C LYS A 157 4.12 -7.75 12.68
N VAL A 158 4.71 -7.29 11.57
CA VAL A 158 6.16 -7.13 11.42
C VAL A 158 6.68 -6.06 12.38
N LEU A 159 5.94 -4.96 12.57
CA LEU A 159 6.26 -3.92 13.55
C LEU A 159 6.30 -4.48 14.97
N LEU A 160 5.28 -5.25 15.37
CA LEU A 160 5.22 -5.87 16.69
C LEU A 160 6.33 -6.92 16.90
N GLU A 161 6.59 -7.77 15.89
CA GLU A 161 7.68 -8.75 15.90
C GLU A 161 9.04 -8.06 16.08
N LYS A 162 9.34 -7.10 15.21
CA LYS A 162 10.62 -6.39 15.18
C LYS A 162 10.87 -5.61 16.46
N LEU A 163 9.85 -4.91 16.95
CA LEU A 163 9.92 -4.15 18.21
C LEU A 163 10.21 -5.07 19.40
N LEU A 164 9.45 -6.15 19.59
CA LEU A 164 9.64 -7.03 20.75
C LEU A 164 10.94 -7.84 20.67
N ARG A 165 11.43 -8.16 19.46
CA ARG A 165 12.67 -8.91 19.26
C ARG A 165 13.91 -8.03 19.43
N SER A 166 13.93 -6.87 18.76
CA SER A 166 15.11 -5.99 18.72
C SER A 166 15.13 -4.94 19.82
N CYS A 167 14.00 -4.67 20.47
CA CYS A 167 13.87 -3.78 21.63
C CYS A 167 13.23 -4.52 22.81
N PRO A 168 13.85 -5.60 23.34
CA PRO A 168 13.25 -6.44 24.39
C PRO A 168 13.01 -5.70 25.71
N GLY A 169 13.66 -4.55 25.94
CA GLY A 169 13.38 -3.65 27.06
C GLY A 169 12.01 -2.96 27.01
N THR A 170 11.27 -3.05 25.89
CA THR A 170 9.89 -2.54 25.78
C THR A 170 9.01 -3.14 26.88
N ARG A 171 8.29 -2.30 27.62
CA ARG A 171 7.51 -2.72 28.80
C ARG A 171 6.25 -3.46 28.40
N GLN A 172 5.36 -2.79 27.67
CA GLN A 172 4.12 -3.38 27.13
C GLN A 172 3.80 -2.81 25.75
N ALA A 173 3.33 -3.68 24.85
CA ALA A 173 2.79 -3.33 23.54
C ALA A 173 1.26 -3.48 23.58
N TYR A 174 0.57 -2.35 23.75
CA TYR A 174 -0.88 -2.25 23.67
C TYR A 174 -1.30 -2.33 22.19
N VAL A 175 -2.22 -3.24 21.89
CA VAL A 175 -2.67 -3.50 20.51
C VAL A 175 -4.17 -3.29 20.41
N LEU A 176 -4.59 -2.34 19.58
CA LEU A 176 -6.00 -2.13 19.27
C LEU A 176 -6.51 -3.21 18.31
N VAL A 177 -7.44 -4.03 18.78
CA VAL A 177 -8.02 -5.17 18.04
C VAL A 177 -9.50 -4.94 17.80
N ARG A 178 -9.88 -4.83 16.52
CA ARG A 178 -11.30 -4.82 16.12
C ARG A 178 -11.98 -6.14 16.55
N PRO A 179 -13.14 -6.09 17.24
CA PRO A 179 -13.88 -7.29 17.59
C PRO A 179 -14.31 -8.08 16.35
N LYS A 180 -14.47 -9.40 16.52
CA LYS A 180 -14.93 -10.32 15.47
C LYS A 180 -15.91 -11.31 16.10
N ALA A 181 -17.03 -11.55 15.44
CA ALA A 181 -18.07 -12.44 15.95
C ALA A 181 -17.49 -13.81 16.35
N GLY A 182 -17.73 -14.23 17.59
CA GLY A 182 -17.23 -15.49 18.15
C GLY A 182 -15.74 -15.53 18.52
N GLN A 183 -14.99 -14.42 18.47
CA GLN A 183 -13.56 -14.41 18.78
C GLN A 183 -13.15 -13.19 19.62
N SER A 184 -12.63 -13.42 20.82
CA SER A 184 -12.14 -12.35 21.71
C SER A 184 -10.86 -11.68 21.17
N PRO A 185 -10.56 -10.43 21.59
CA PRO A 185 -9.29 -9.76 21.27
C PRO A 185 -8.06 -10.62 21.58
N SER A 186 -8.02 -11.23 22.77
CA SER A 186 -6.93 -12.11 23.19
C SER A 186 -6.79 -13.35 22.31
N ALA A 187 -7.90 -13.96 21.89
CA ALA A 187 -7.87 -15.10 20.96
C ALA A 187 -7.36 -14.68 19.56
N ARG A 188 -7.70 -13.47 19.08
CA ARG A 188 -7.12 -12.93 17.82
C ARG A 188 -5.62 -12.69 17.91
N ILE A 189 -5.11 -12.26 19.08
CA ILE A 189 -3.67 -12.11 19.30
C ILE A 189 -2.98 -13.47 19.41
N ALA A 190 -3.57 -14.45 20.12
CA ALA A 190 -3.05 -15.82 20.20
C ALA A 190 -2.88 -16.46 18.81
N ASP A 191 -3.91 -16.41 17.96
CA ASP A 191 -3.83 -16.86 16.56
C ASP A 191 -2.70 -16.16 15.79
N MET A 192 -2.51 -14.86 16.02
CA MET A 192 -1.51 -14.04 15.34
C MET A 192 -0.09 -14.43 15.74
N ILE A 193 0.21 -14.60 17.03
CA ILE A 193 1.56 -14.93 17.53
C ILE A 193 1.96 -16.40 17.30
N ASN A 194 1.00 -17.25 16.91
CA ASN A 194 1.25 -18.60 16.43
C ASN A 194 1.67 -18.65 14.94
N CYS A 195 1.65 -17.52 14.23
CA CYS A 195 2.16 -17.44 12.86
C CYS A 195 3.69 -17.58 12.81
N ARG A 196 4.21 -18.25 11.76
CA ARG A 196 5.65 -18.47 11.50
C ARG A 196 6.50 -17.19 11.58
N LEU A 197 5.90 -16.02 11.31
CA LEU A 197 6.53 -14.70 11.49
C LEU A 197 7.21 -14.57 12.86
N PHE A 198 6.54 -15.04 13.92
CA PHE A 198 6.94 -14.86 15.32
C PHE A 198 7.84 -15.99 15.85
N ASP A 199 8.20 -16.98 15.03
CA ASP A 199 9.01 -18.12 15.50
C ASP A 199 10.37 -17.65 16.04
N ARG A 200 11.05 -16.77 15.29
CA ARG A 200 12.33 -16.18 15.69
C ARG A 200 12.21 -15.34 16.97
N LEU A 201 11.13 -14.56 17.12
CA LEU A 201 10.85 -13.84 18.37
C LEU A 201 10.61 -14.80 19.55
N ARG A 202 9.92 -15.92 19.31
CA ARG A 202 9.64 -16.95 20.33
C ARG A 202 10.91 -17.65 20.81
N GLU A 203 11.87 -17.84 19.92
CA GLU A 203 13.21 -18.39 20.21
C GLU A 203 14.11 -17.37 20.91
N GLU A 204 14.22 -16.13 20.40
CA GLU A 204 15.12 -15.10 20.95
C GLU A 204 14.59 -14.45 22.24
N GLN A 205 13.27 -14.36 22.44
CA GLN A 205 12.63 -13.68 23.57
C GLN A 205 11.49 -14.52 24.18
N PRO A 206 11.79 -15.60 24.93
CA PRO A 206 10.79 -16.36 25.68
C PRO A 206 9.94 -15.44 26.56
N GLY A 207 8.63 -15.66 26.59
CA GLY A 207 7.68 -14.84 27.36
C GLY A 207 7.26 -13.51 26.70
N PHE A 208 7.69 -13.19 25.47
CA PHE A 208 7.28 -11.95 24.79
C PHE A 208 5.76 -11.72 24.75
N ALA A 209 4.97 -12.79 24.74
CA ALA A 209 3.50 -12.75 24.69
C ALA A 209 2.88 -11.99 25.88
N GLU A 210 3.51 -12.06 27.07
CA GLU A 210 3.06 -11.36 28.29
C GLU A 210 3.17 -9.84 28.17
N LYS A 211 4.01 -9.35 27.25
CA LYS A 211 4.15 -7.92 26.95
C LYS A 211 3.05 -7.40 26.03
N ILE A 212 2.28 -8.28 25.37
CA ILE A 212 1.24 -7.87 24.42
C ILE A 212 -0.09 -7.71 25.16
N VAL A 213 -0.60 -6.49 25.21
CA VAL A 213 -1.89 -6.16 25.85
C VAL A 213 -2.95 -5.95 24.77
N PRO A 214 -3.85 -6.92 24.50
CA PRO A 214 -4.97 -6.72 23.60
C PRO A 214 -5.99 -5.75 24.20
N VAL A 215 -6.36 -4.72 23.45
CA VAL A 215 -7.41 -3.76 23.80
C VAL A 215 -8.51 -3.86 22.75
N ASN A 216 -9.77 -3.97 23.18
CA ASN A 216 -10.89 -3.97 22.24
C ASN A 216 -11.06 -2.58 21.64
N SER A 217 -11.06 -2.46 20.31
CA SER A 217 -11.29 -1.17 19.66
C SER A 217 -11.67 -1.32 18.20
N ASP A 218 -12.79 -0.74 17.82
CA ASP A 218 -13.17 -0.46 16.45
C ASP A 218 -13.08 1.06 16.17
N LEU A 219 -12.01 1.44 15.48
CA LEU A 219 -11.68 2.85 15.20
C LEU A 219 -12.76 3.62 14.42
N THR A 220 -13.70 2.92 13.78
CA THR A 220 -14.84 3.54 13.08
C THR A 220 -15.96 3.98 14.02
N GLN A 221 -16.02 3.50 15.28
CA GLN A 221 -17.04 3.86 16.26
C GLN A 221 -16.77 5.21 16.95
N PRO A 222 -17.76 5.81 17.64
CA PRO A 222 -17.52 6.86 18.63
C PRO A 222 -16.49 6.42 19.67
N GLU A 223 -15.67 7.36 20.15
CA GLU A 223 -14.61 7.12 21.17
C GLU A 223 -13.69 5.90 20.90
N LEU A 224 -13.56 5.50 19.62
CA LEU A 224 -12.75 4.35 19.17
C LEU A 224 -13.23 2.99 19.71
N ASP A 225 -14.47 2.86 20.21
CA ASP A 225 -15.00 1.66 20.90
C ASP A 225 -14.20 1.27 22.16
N LEU A 226 -13.53 2.25 22.79
CA LEU A 226 -12.74 2.05 24.00
C LEU A 226 -13.59 2.26 25.26
N SER A 227 -13.51 1.34 26.22
CA SER A 227 -14.09 1.55 27.55
C SER A 227 -13.42 2.73 28.26
N LYS A 228 -14.07 3.28 29.29
CA LYS A 228 -13.51 4.41 30.05
C LYS A 228 -12.20 4.02 30.75
N GLU A 229 -12.13 2.80 31.26
CA GLU A 229 -10.96 2.19 31.89
C GLU A 229 -9.81 2.00 30.91
N ASP A 230 -10.10 1.53 29.68
CA ASP A 230 -9.10 1.40 28.62
C ASP A 230 -8.59 2.78 28.16
N GLN A 231 -9.48 3.75 27.95
CA GLN A 231 -9.09 5.13 27.61
C GLN A 231 -8.15 5.73 28.68
N ASP A 232 -8.49 5.59 29.95
CA ASP A 232 -7.71 6.17 31.04
C ASP A 232 -6.39 5.39 31.25
N THR A 233 -6.38 4.07 31.05
CA THR A 233 -5.17 3.26 31.03
C THR A 233 -4.21 3.69 29.92
N LEU A 234 -4.73 3.94 28.71
CA LEU A 234 -3.93 4.41 27.58
C LEU A 234 -3.40 5.84 27.81
N LYS A 235 -4.23 6.73 28.36
CA LYS A 235 -3.84 8.11 28.72
C LYS A 235 -2.75 8.15 29.80
N GLU A 236 -2.79 7.24 30.77
CA GLU A 236 -1.79 7.19 31.84
C GLU A 236 -0.46 6.56 31.40
N ARG A 237 -0.48 5.56 30.51
CA ARG A 237 0.68 4.67 30.33
C ARG A 237 1.46 4.86 29.03
N ILE A 238 0.85 5.30 27.94
CA ILE A 238 1.48 5.22 26.61
C ILE A 238 2.56 6.29 26.42
N ASN A 239 3.70 5.86 25.86
CA ASN A 239 4.84 6.71 25.51
C ASN A 239 5.03 6.89 24.00
N VAL A 240 4.62 5.90 23.20
CA VAL A 240 4.80 5.90 21.74
C VAL A 240 3.52 5.38 21.09
N VAL A 241 3.00 6.08 20.09
CA VAL A 241 1.87 5.61 19.27
C VAL A 241 2.33 5.33 17.85
N PHE A 242 2.01 4.16 17.33
CA PHE A 242 2.13 3.80 15.92
C PHE A 242 0.74 3.61 15.30
N HIS A 243 0.29 4.62 14.56
CA HIS A 243 -1.00 4.58 13.88
C HIS A 243 -0.86 3.94 12.49
N CYS A 244 -0.98 2.60 12.42
CA CYS A 244 -0.85 1.81 11.19
C CYS A 244 -2.19 1.48 10.52
N ALA A 245 -3.31 1.63 11.24
CA ALA A 245 -4.63 1.26 10.74
C ALA A 245 -5.09 2.17 9.60
N ALA A 246 -5.61 1.56 8.53
CA ALA A 246 -6.21 2.23 7.38
C ALA A 246 -7.06 1.21 6.58
N THR A 247 -8.00 1.68 5.77
CA THR A 247 -8.41 0.88 4.60
C THR A 247 -7.37 1.08 3.50
N ILE A 248 -6.88 -0.01 2.94
CA ILE A 248 -5.97 -0.05 1.78
C ILE A 248 -6.70 -0.46 0.50
N ARG A 249 -8.04 -0.42 0.51
CA ARG A 249 -8.88 -0.80 -0.63
C ARG A 249 -9.11 0.40 -1.51
N PHE A 250 -8.47 0.41 -2.66
CA PHE A 250 -8.55 1.46 -3.68
C PHE A 250 -9.95 1.64 -4.30
N ASN A 251 -10.93 0.78 -3.96
CA ASN A 251 -12.31 0.84 -4.44
C ASN A 251 -13.33 0.95 -3.30
N GLU A 252 -12.91 1.33 -2.09
CA GLU A 252 -13.79 1.59 -0.96
C GLU A 252 -14.62 2.86 -1.22
N PRO A 253 -15.92 2.90 -0.87
CA PRO A 253 -16.72 4.13 -0.91
C PRO A 253 -16.06 5.27 -0.13
N LEU A 254 -16.25 6.52 -0.58
CA LEU A 254 -15.55 7.67 -0.01
C LEU A 254 -15.88 7.88 1.48
N LYS A 255 -17.12 7.66 1.91
CA LYS A 255 -17.51 7.71 3.33
C LYS A 255 -16.72 6.72 4.19
N ASP A 256 -16.68 5.45 3.79
CA ASP A 256 -15.97 4.39 4.51
C ASP A 256 -14.46 4.66 4.60
N ALA A 257 -13.88 5.15 3.48
CA ALA A 257 -12.49 5.57 3.43
C ALA A 257 -12.21 6.78 4.35
N MET A 258 -13.09 7.79 4.36
CA MET A 258 -12.98 8.94 5.26
C MET A 258 -13.13 8.53 6.73
N GLN A 259 -14.06 7.63 7.06
CA GLN A 259 -14.30 7.17 8.42
C GLN A 259 -13.05 6.51 9.01
N LEU A 260 -12.38 5.62 8.24
CA LEU A 260 -11.24 4.85 8.74
C LEU A 260 -9.88 5.52 8.52
N ASN A 261 -9.70 6.37 7.50
CA ASN A 261 -8.39 7.00 7.24
C ASN A 261 -8.30 8.41 7.83
N VAL A 262 -9.40 9.17 7.90
CA VAL A 262 -9.41 10.58 8.35
C VAL A 262 -9.99 10.71 9.74
N LEU A 263 -11.26 10.32 9.95
CA LEU A 263 -11.96 10.50 11.23
C LEU A 263 -11.41 9.61 12.35
N ALA A 264 -11.01 8.37 12.05
CA ALA A 264 -10.28 7.53 13.00
C ALA A 264 -8.91 8.11 13.38
N THR A 265 -8.20 8.74 12.44
CA THR A 265 -6.93 9.45 12.72
C THR A 265 -7.18 10.64 13.65
N GLN A 266 -8.22 11.43 13.39
CA GLN A 266 -8.64 12.54 14.26
C GLN A 266 -8.94 12.09 15.69
N LYS A 267 -9.76 11.06 15.86
CA LYS A 267 -10.08 10.47 17.16
C LYS A 267 -8.82 9.95 17.89
N MET A 268 -7.86 9.39 17.16
CA MET A 268 -6.57 8.95 17.71
C MET A 268 -5.68 10.12 18.15
N LEU A 269 -5.69 11.25 17.46
CA LEU A 269 -5.02 12.48 17.91
C LEU A 269 -5.68 13.04 19.18
N ASN A 270 -7.02 13.06 19.23
CA ASN A 270 -7.77 13.48 20.42
C ASN A 270 -7.48 12.59 21.64
N LEU A 271 -7.34 11.28 21.44
CA LEU A 271 -6.86 10.37 22.49
C LEU A 271 -5.41 10.67 22.90
N ALA A 272 -4.53 10.94 21.92
CA ALA A 272 -3.12 11.25 22.13
C ALA A 272 -2.89 12.56 22.90
N HIS A 273 -3.71 13.60 22.67
CA HIS A 273 -3.70 14.84 23.47
C HIS A 273 -3.98 14.60 24.96
N GLY A 274 -4.68 13.51 25.32
CA GLY A 274 -4.90 13.09 26.69
C GLY A 274 -3.78 12.27 27.32
N MET A 275 -2.74 11.88 26.56
CA MET A 275 -1.67 10.99 27.05
C MET A 275 -0.58 11.75 27.81
N LYS A 276 -0.45 11.48 29.12
CA LYS A 276 0.45 12.21 30.03
C LYS A 276 1.94 12.02 29.76
N HIS A 277 2.31 10.91 29.11
CA HIS A 277 3.71 10.49 28.94
C HIS A 277 4.09 10.23 27.48
N LEU A 278 3.26 10.69 26.54
CA LEU A 278 3.48 10.53 25.11
C LEU A 278 4.68 11.35 24.63
N GLU A 279 5.65 10.66 24.03
CA GLU A 279 6.86 11.25 23.49
C GLU A 279 6.81 11.40 21.97
N VAL A 280 6.10 10.53 21.26
CA VAL A 280 5.93 10.61 19.81
C VAL A 280 4.69 9.84 19.32
N PHE A 281 3.99 10.43 18.35
CA PHE A 281 2.93 9.81 17.56
C PHE A 281 3.43 9.66 16.11
N ILE A 282 3.48 8.43 15.61
CA ILE A 282 3.82 8.14 14.21
C ILE A 282 2.55 7.83 13.43
N HIS A 283 2.26 8.64 12.42
CA HIS A 283 1.21 8.37 11.45
C HIS A 283 1.81 7.67 10.22
N ILE A 284 1.26 6.51 9.84
CA ILE A 284 1.70 5.81 8.63
C ILE A 284 0.75 6.15 7.48
N SER A 285 1.28 6.87 6.51
CA SER A 285 0.58 7.28 5.29
C SER A 285 1.03 6.39 4.12
N THR A 286 1.24 6.95 2.94
CA THR A 286 1.81 6.32 1.75
C THR A 286 2.45 7.39 0.87
N ALA A 287 3.52 7.05 0.16
CA ALA A 287 4.15 7.92 -0.82
C ALA A 287 3.10 8.43 -1.84
N TYR A 288 2.19 7.55 -2.26
CA TYR A 288 1.15 7.85 -3.24
C TYR A 288 0.03 8.80 -2.78
N ALA A 289 0.07 9.35 -1.55
CA ALA A 289 -0.95 10.31 -1.09
C ALA A 289 -1.08 11.51 -2.06
N ASN A 290 0.07 11.96 -2.58
CA ASN A 290 0.18 13.10 -3.48
C ASN A 290 0.65 12.70 -4.90
N CYS A 291 0.24 11.51 -5.36
CA CYS A 291 0.60 10.96 -6.67
C CYS A 291 0.08 11.75 -7.89
N ASP A 292 -0.74 12.76 -7.68
CA ASP A 292 -1.13 13.82 -8.63
C ASP A 292 0.02 14.80 -8.95
N ARG A 293 1.17 14.68 -8.29
CA ARG A 293 2.38 15.46 -8.54
C ARG A 293 3.48 14.56 -9.10
N GLU A 294 4.37 15.11 -9.92
CA GLU A 294 5.55 14.38 -10.44
C GLU A 294 6.66 14.29 -9.37
N LEU A 295 7.04 15.44 -8.79
CA LEU A 295 7.93 15.55 -7.64
C LEU A 295 7.12 15.62 -6.34
N ILE A 296 7.46 14.77 -5.37
CA ILE A 296 6.79 14.71 -4.07
C ILE A 296 7.84 14.81 -2.96
N GLU A 297 7.80 15.94 -2.26
CA GLU A 297 8.74 16.31 -1.21
C GLU A 297 8.30 15.77 0.16
N GLU A 298 9.20 15.82 1.13
CA GLU A 298 8.96 15.44 2.53
C GLU A 298 8.28 16.56 3.33
N VAL A 299 7.20 17.11 2.75
CA VAL A 299 6.30 18.10 3.35
C VAL A 299 4.85 17.61 3.26
N VAL A 300 3.97 18.12 4.12
CA VAL A 300 2.52 17.91 4.00
C VAL A 300 1.95 18.94 3.02
N TYR A 301 1.16 18.48 2.05
CA TYR A 301 0.54 19.34 1.05
C TYR A 301 -0.89 19.72 1.46
N PRO A 302 -1.33 20.98 1.26
CA PRO A 302 -2.71 21.36 1.52
C PRO A 302 -3.67 20.67 0.54
N PRO A 303 -4.82 20.14 1.03
CA PRO A 303 -5.82 19.51 0.19
C PRO A 303 -6.59 20.55 -0.63
N PRO A 304 -7.21 20.14 -1.76
CA PRO A 304 -8.02 21.04 -2.60
C PRO A 304 -9.34 21.47 -1.94
N VAL A 305 -9.74 20.83 -0.84
CA VAL A 305 -10.99 21.07 -0.11
C VAL A 305 -10.68 21.06 1.39
N ASP A 306 -11.27 22.02 2.11
CA ASP A 306 -11.29 22.08 3.57
C ASP A 306 -11.88 20.78 4.15
N TYR A 307 -11.05 20.05 4.90
CA TYR A 307 -11.40 18.71 5.39
C TYR A 307 -12.55 18.74 6.41
N LYS A 308 -12.72 19.85 7.17
CA LYS A 308 -13.81 19.98 8.15
C LYS A 308 -15.15 20.09 7.42
N LYS A 309 -15.23 21.01 6.46
CA LYS A 309 -16.42 21.15 5.59
C LYS A 309 -16.74 19.87 4.84
N LEU A 310 -15.72 19.11 4.41
CA LEU A 310 -15.93 17.81 3.78
C LEU A 310 -16.51 16.77 4.76
N ILE A 311 -16.03 16.72 6.01
CA ILE A 311 -16.61 15.87 7.06
C ILE A 311 -18.08 16.24 7.29
N ASP A 312 -18.38 17.51 7.56
CA ASP A 312 -19.73 18.02 7.80
C ASP A 312 -20.67 17.69 6.63
N THR A 313 -20.17 17.81 5.40
CA THR A 313 -20.92 17.51 4.15
C THR A 313 -21.20 16.02 3.99
N LEU A 314 -20.24 15.15 4.33
CA LEU A 314 -20.38 13.70 4.18
C LEU A 314 -21.25 13.05 5.27
N GLU A 315 -21.48 13.73 6.40
CA GLU A 315 -22.30 13.22 7.50
C GLU A 315 -23.78 13.09 7.10
N TRP A 316 -24.36 14.13 6.49
CA TRP A 316 -25.79 14.16 6.15
C TRP A 316 -26.12 13.67 4.73
N MET A 317 -25.17 13.70 3.79
CA MET A 317 -25.42 13.27 2.41
C MET A 317 -25.67 11.77 2.30
N ASP A 318 -26.57 11.35 1.40
CA ASP A 318 -26.75 9.93 1.09
C ASP A 318 -25.61 9.37 0.22
N ASP A 319 -25.44 8.04 0.24
CA ASP A 319 -24.33 7.36 -0.42
C ASP A 319 -24.33 7.52 -1.95
N LYS A 320 -25.50 7.74 -2.56
CA LYS A 320 -25.65 7.95 -4.01
C LYS A 320 -25.18 9.35 -4.39
N LEU A 321 -25.51 10.38 -3.61
CA LEU A 321 -24.95 11.72 -3.77
C LEU A 321 -23.43 11.72 -3.61
N VAL A 322 -22.91 11.06 -2.56
CA VAL A 322 -21.46 10.93 -2.36
C VAL A 322 -20.80 10.21 -3.53
N SER A 323 -21.38 9.11 -4.02
CA SER A 323 -20.85 8.39 -5.19
C SER A 323 -20.85 9.22 -6.48
N LEU A 324 -21.79 10.16 -6.64
CA LEU A 324 -21.84 11.07 -7.80
C LEU A 324 -20.78 12.18 -7.70
N MET A 325 -20.51 12.70 -6.50
CA MET A 325 -19.49 13.74 -6.30
C MET A 325 -18.06 13.21 -6.18
N THR A 326 -17.87 11.96 -5.75
CA THR A 326 -16.55 11.36 -5.50
C THR A 326 -15.56 11.59 -6.66
N PRO A 327 -15.88 11.36 -7.95
CA PRO A 327 -14.94 11.60 -9.04
C PRO A 327 -14.46 13.05 -9.14
N LYS A 328 -15.30 14.03 -8.77
CA LYS A 328 -14.93 15.45 -8.78
C LYS A 328 -14.08 15.84 -7.58
N LEU A 329 -14.26 15.18 -6.43
CA LEU A 329 -13.45 15.37 -5.22
C LEU A 329 -12.04 14.76 -5.35
N LEU A 330 -11.92 13.59 -5.99
CA LEU A 330 -10.62 12.95 -6.25
C LEU A 330 -9.72 13.79 -7.17
N GLY A 331 -10.32 14.52 -8.11
CA GLY A 331 -9.58 15.29 -9.12
C GLY A 331 -8.71 14.37 -9.97
N GLU A 332 -7.40 14.58 -9.94
CA GLU A 332 -6.42 13.78 -10.70
C GLU A 332 -5.96 12.51 -9.95
N ARG A 333 -6.38 12.33 -8.68
CA ARG A 333 -6.02 11.14 -7.91
C ARG A 333 -6.78 9.89 -8.41
N PRO A 334 -6.10 8.73 -8.52
CA PRO A 334 -6.68 7.52 -9.11
C PRO A 334 -7.75 6.84 -8.26
N ASN A 335 -7.83 7.12 -6.96
CA ASN A 335 -8.73 6.41 -6.04
C ASN A 335 -8.96 7.15 -4.71
N THR A 336 -9.96 6.67 -3.95
CA THR A 336 -10.33 7.17 -2.62
C THR A 336 -9.24 6.96 -1.56
N TYR A 337 -8.36 5.97 -1.72
CA TYR A 337 -7.29 5.71 -0.76
C TYR A 337 -6.21 6.80 -0.77
N THR A 338 -5.68 7.17 -1.93
CA THR A 338 -4.65 8.22 -2.02
C THR A 338 -5.19 9.57 -1.58
N TYR A 339 -6.42 9.91 -1.97
CA TYR A 339 -7.13 11.12 -1.53
C TYR A 339 -7.33 11.17 -0.01
N THR A 340 -7.86 10.11 0.60
CA THR A 340 -8.08 10.09 2.06
C THR A 340 -6.80 10.02 2.87
N LYS A 341 -5.70 9.48 2.31
CA LYS A 341 -4.38 9.58 2.94
C LYS A 341 -3.80 11.00 2.90
N ALA A 342 -3.90 11.72 1.78
CA ALA A 342 -3.50 13.13 1.73
C ALA A 342 -4.30 14.00 2.72
N LEU A 343 -5.63 13.80 2.80
CA LEU A 343 -6.46 14.48 3.80
C LEU A 343 -6.07 14.14 5.24
N ALA A 344 -5.72 12.87 5.52
CA ALA A 344 -5.27 12.46 6.85
C ALA A 344 -3.95 13.11 7.25
N GLU A 345 -2.98 13.24 6.33
CA GLU A 345 -1.73 13.96 6.60
C GLU A 345 -1.97 15.44 6.94
N TYR A 346 -2.85 16.11 6.20
CA TYR A 346 -3.18 17.51 6.46
C TYR A 346 -3.91 17.70 7.78
N LEU A 347 -4.92 16.86 8.06
CA LEU A 347 -5.60 16.85 9.36
C LEU A 347 -4.60 16.64 10.51
N VAL A 348 -3.64 15.72 10.34
CA VAL A 348 -2.59 15.47 11.33
C VAL A 348 -1.73 16.71 11.56
N GLN A 349 -1.35 17.45 10.52
CA GLN A 349 -0.60 18.71 10.68
C GLN A 349 -1.41 19.80 11.41
N GLU A 350 -2.69 19.97 11.05
CA GLU A 350 -3.53 21.02 11.61
C GLU A 350 -3.97 20.74 13.06
N GLU A 351 -4.15 19.46 13.44
CA GLU A 351 -4.69 19.06 14.74
C GLU A 351 -3.67 18.44 15.70
N CYS A 352 -2.40 18.28 15.31
CA CYS A 352 -1.36 17.80 16.23
C CYS A 352 -1.09 18.76 17.41
N GLY A 353 -1.28 20.07 17.22
CA GLY A 353 -0.99 21.07 18.26
C GLY A 353 0.42 20.91 18.83
N ASN A 354 0.51 20.66 20.14
CA ASN A 354 1.80 20.46 20.84
C ASN A 354 2.37 19.03 20.75
N LEU A 355 1.63 18.08 20.17
CA LEU A 355 2.08 16.69 20.05
C LEU A 355 3.34 16.60 19.19
N ASN A 356 4.24 15.69 19.57
CA ASN A 356 5.37 15.35 18.74
C ASN A 356 4.94 14.33 17.68
N VAL A 357 4.84 14.76 16.43
CA VAL A 357 4.31 13.93 15.35
C VAL A 357 5.31 13.80 14.22
N ALA A 358 5.40 12.60 13.64
CA ALA A 358 6.03 12.38 12.35
C ALA A 358 5.17 11.48 11.45
N ILE A 359 5.30 11.66 10.14
CA ILE A 359 4.59 10.91 9.11
C ILE A 359 5.59 10.02 8.36
N VAL A 360 5.30 8.73 8.22
CA VAL A 360 6.07 7.83 7.35
C VAL A 360 5.23 7.42 6.15
N ARG A 361 5.76 7.65 4.95
CA ARG A 361 5.14 7.41 3.64
C ARG A 361 5.84 6.26 2.89
N PRO A 362 5.43 4.99 3.10
CA PRO A 362 5.92 3.90 2.28
C PRO A 362 5.35 3.92 0.86
N SER A 363 6.14 3.46 -0.11
CA SER A 363 5.69 3.11 -1.47
C SER A 363 4.99 1.73 -1.49
N ILE A 364 5.13 0.93 -2.56
CA ILE A 364 4.42 -0.35 -2.69
C ILE A 364 5.10 -1.40 -1.79
N VAL A 365 4.55 -1.62 -0.60
CA VAL A 365 5.12 -2.57 0.37
C VAL A 365 5.03 -4.01 -0.13
N GLY A 366 6.19 -4.64 -0.34
CA GLY A 366 6.35 -6.03 -0.77
C GLY A 366 6.66 -6.99 0.38
N ALA A 367 7.20 -8.17 0.05
CA ALA A 367 7.70 -9.13 1.04
C ALA A 367 8.90 -8.57 1.84
N SER A 368 9.29 -9.26 2.91
CA SER A 368 10.54 -8.95 3.61
C SER A 368 11.77 -9.21 2.74
N TRP A 369 12.79 -8.36 2.89
CA TRP A 369 14.10 -8.57 2.31
C TRP A 369 14.98 -9.45 3.21
N LYS A 370 15.12 -9.09 4.49
CA LYS A 370 15.95 -9.78 5.48
C LYS A 370 15.12 -10.36 6.62
N GLU A 371 14.23 -9.58 7.23
CA GLU A 371 13.60 -9.92 8.51
C GLU A 371 12.07 -10.09 8.49
N PRO A 372 11.49 -11.01 9.27
CA PRO A 372 12.18 -11.95 10.18
C PRO A 372 12.96 -13.04 9.44
N PHE A 373 12.61 -13.30 8.18
CA PHE A 373 13.38 -14.09 7.21
C PHE A 373 13.02 -13.61 5.79
N PRO A 374 13.89 -13.83 4.76
CA PRO A 374 13.66 -13.34 3.41
C PRO A 374 12.38 -13.89 2.76
N GLY A 375 11.66 -13.03 2.02
CA GLY A 375 10.48 -13.40 1.24
C GLY A 375 9.21 -13.65 2.05
N TRP A 376 9.15 -13.32 3.35
CA TRP A 376 7.93 -13.45 4.13
C TRP A 376 6.84 -12.48 3.63
N ILE A 377 5.65 -13.03 3.39
CA ILE A 377 4.45 -12.32 2.95
C ILE A 377 3.22 -13.18 3.29
N ASP A 378 2.17 -12.59 3.86
CA ASP A 378 1.00 -13.34 4.37
C ASP A 378 -0.32 -13.04 3.63
N ASN A 379 -0.26 -12.27 2.53
CA ASN A 379 -1.44 -11.74 1.88
C ASN A 379 -1.34 -11.67 0.34
N PHE A 380 -2.50 -11.62 -0.31
CA PHE A 380 -2.66 -11.50 -1.76
C PHE A 380 -2.74 -10.05 -2.25
N ASN A 381 -2.54 -9.06 -1.38
CA ASN A 381 -2.78 -7.65 -1.74
C ASN A 381 -1.68 -7.11 -2.66
N GLY A 382 -2.03 -6.11 -3.47
CA GLY A 382 -1.09 -5.45 -4.38
C GLY A 382 -0.32 -6.43 -5.29
N PRO A 383 1.03 -6.34 -5.36
CA PRO A 383 1.84 -7.12 -6.29
C PRO A 383 1.77 -8.64 -6.05
N SER A 384 1.61 -9.11 -4.81
CA SER A 384 1.58 -10.55 -4.47
C SER A 384 0.52 -11.33 -5.28
N GLY A 385 -0.69 -10.80 -5.38
CA GLY A 385 -1.78 -11.41 -6.14
C GLY A 385 -1.52 -11.42 -7.66
N ILE A 386 -0.87 -10.38 -8.18
CA ILE A 386 -0.49 -10.26 -9.60
C ILE A 386 0.62 -11.27 -9.94
N PHE A 387 1.63 -11.42 -9.09
CA PHE A 387 2.72 -12.39 -9.26
C PHE A 387 2.19 -13.83 -9.23
N ILE A 388 1.31 -14.17 -8.28
CA ILE A 388 0.62 -15.47 -8.24
C ILE A 388 -0.20 -15.70 -9.51
N ALA A 389 -0.96 -14.71 -9.98
CA ALA A 389 -1.75 -14.83 -11.22
C ALA A 389 -0.87 -15.03 -12.46
N ALA A 390 0.32 -14.41 -12.50
CA ALA A 390 1.34 -14.62 -13.53
C ALA A 390 1.94 -16.04 -13.46
N GLY A 391 2.33 -16.49 -12.27
CA GLY A 391 2.91 -17.82 -12.03
C GLY A 391 1.95 -18.98 -12.30
N LYS A 392 0.66 -18.82 -12.00
CA LYS A 392 -0.40 -19.79 -12.38
C LYS A 392 -0.76 -19.71 -13.87
N GLY A 393 -0.23 -18.75 -14.64
CA GLY A 393 -0.53 -18.51 -16.05
C GLY A 393 -1.95 -18.01 -16.32
N ILE A 394 -2.61 -17.43 -15.31
CA ILE A 394 -3.94 -16.83 -15.41
C ILE A 394 -3.79 -15.45 -16.07
N LEU A 395 -2.91 -14.60 -15.51
CA LEU A 395 -2.48 -13.34 -16.10
C LEU A 395 -1.60 -13.61 -17.33
N ARG A 396 -1.72 -12.76 -18.36
CA ARG A 396 -1.14 -12.94 -19.71
C ARG A 396 -0.72 -11.62 -20.35
N THR A 397 -1.45 -10.56 -20.06
CA THR A 397 -1.18 -9.18 -20.47
C THR A 397 -1.59 -8.26 -19.33
N MET A 398 -0.94 -7.10 -19.19
CA MET A 398 -1.35 -6.02 -18.30
C MET A 398 -0.88 -4.69 -18.88
N ARG A 399 -1.67 -3.62 -18.65
CA ARG A 399 -1.25 -2.26 -18.96
C ARG A 399 -0.23 -1.80 -17.91
N ALA A 400 0.96 -1.48 -18.41
CA ALA A 400 2.06 -0.94 -17.64
C ALA A 400 3.06 -0.30 -18.63
N SER A 401 3.86 0.65 -18.16
CA SER A 401 5.02 1.13 -18.92
C SER A 401 6.26 0.36 -18.48
N ASN A 402 6.94 -0.32 -19.41
CA ASN A 402 8.11 -1.13 -19.07
C ASN A 402 9.29 -0.30 -18.56
N SER A 403 9.32 1.00 -18.90
CA SER A 403 10.30 1.99 -18.42
C SER A 403 9.80 2.80 -17.22
N ALA A 404 8.60 2.55 -16.70
CA ALA A 404 8.17 3.15 -15.45
C ALA A 404 8.80 2.44 -14.26
N VAL A 405 9.16 3.21 -13.25
CA VAL A 405 9.72 2.74 -11.98
C VAL A 405 8.63 2.02 -11.17
N ALA A 406 8.93 0.78 -10.81
CA ALA A 406 8.16 -0.07 -9.93
C ALA A 406 8.66 0.12 -8.49
N ASP A 407 8.21 1.18 -7.82
CA ASP A 407 8.67 1.55 -6.47
C ASP A 407 8.17 0.56 -5.40
N LEU A 408 8.89 -0.54 -5.26
CA LEU A 408 8.62 -1.66 -4.36
C LEU A 408 9.52 -1.59 -3.13
N VAL A 409 8.97 -1.28 -1.96
CA VAL A 409 9.75 -1.25 -0.71
C VAL A 409 9.54 -2.53 0.12
N PRO A 410 10.60 -3.21 0.61
CA PRO A 410 10.45 -4.37 1.49
C PRO A 410 9.80 -4.00 2.83
N VAL A 411 8.94 -4.87 3.39
CA VAL A 411 8.20 -4.54 4.63
C VAL A 411 9.11 -4.26 5.83
N ASP A 412 10.23 -4.97 5.95
CA ASP A 412 11.21 -4.81 7.02
C ASP A 412 12.01 -3.51 6.90
N VAL A 413 12.28 -3.03 5.68
CA VAL A 413 12.82 -1.68 5.45
C VAL A 413 11.86 -0.63 6.00
N VAL A 414 10.56 -0.73 5.68
CA VAL A 414 9.56 0.22 6.18
C VAL A 414 9.45 0.19 7.71
N ILE A 415 9.43 -0.99 8.32
CA ILE A 415 9.36 -1.13 9.78
C ILE A 415 10.61 -0.56 10.47
N ASN A 416 11.80 -0.78 9.91
CA ASN A 416 13.03 -0.20 10.43
C ASN A 416 13.01 1.34 10.35
N THR A 417 12.54 1.92 9.24
CA THR A 417 12.33 3.37 9.12
C THR A 417 11.31 3.89 10.15
N ILE A 418 10.21 3.17 10.39
CA ILE A 418 9.18 3.56 11.39
C ILE A 418 9.75 3.58 12.81
N LEU A 419 10.49 2.56 13.21
CA LEU A 419 11.11 2.48 14.53
C LEU A 419 12.21 3.54 14.71
N ALA A 420 13.04 3.76 13.69
CA ALA A 420 14.05 4.82 13.70
C ALA A 420 13.40 6.22 13.75
N ALA A 421 12.31 6.47 13.01
CA ALA A 421 11.62 7.75 13.03
C ALA A 421 11.05 8.08 14.42
N ALA A 422 10.41 7.10 15.08
CA ALA A 422 9.94 7.24 16.46
C ALA A 422 11.09 7.47 17.45
N TRP A 423 12.18 6.71 17.33
CA TRP A 423 13.40 6.92 18.10
C TRP A 423 13.95 8.34 17.96
N HIS A 424 14.15 8.81 16.73
CA HIS A 424 14.76 10.10 16.44
C HIS A 424 13.87 11.24 16.96
N SER A 425 12.59 11.26 16.58
CA SER A 425 11.65 12.29 17.00
C SER A 425 11.44 12.30 18.52
N GLY A 426 11.36 11.13 19.18
CA GLY A 426 11.08 11.02 20.61
C GLY A 426 12.28 11.23 21.54
N SER A 427 13.49 10.86 21.11
CA SER A 427 14.71 11.02 21.92
C SER A 427 15.21 12.46 21.98
N GLN A 428 14.99 13.23 20.91
CA GLN A 428 15.56 14.58 20.73
C GLN A 428 14.65 15.71 21.27
N LYS A 429 14.13 15.57 22.49
CA LYS A 429 13.12 16.50 23.07
C LYS A 429 13.49 17.99 23.00
N HIS A 430 14.77 18.34 23.09
CA HIS A 430 15.27 19.72 23.08
C HIS A 430 15.86 20.18 21.74
N THR A 431 16.22 19.26 20.83
CA THR A 431 16.86 19.57 19.54
C THR A 431 15.99 19.23 18.33
N ARG A 432 14.81 18.63 18.54
CA ARG A 432 13.85 18.31 17.46
C ARG A 432 13.42 19.57 16.70
N PRO A 433 13.21 19.47 15.37
CA PRO A 433 12.50 20.50 14.61
C PRO A 433 11.14 20.80 15.24
N LYS A 434 10.71 22.07 15.17
CA LYS A 434 9.35 22.47 15.56
C LYS A 434 8.30 22.07 14.51
N SER A 435 8.73 21.86 13.26
CA SER A 435 7.92 21.35 12.16
C SER A 435 7.75 19.84 12.25
N LEU A 436 6.58 19.35 11.86
CA LEU A 436 6.32 17.92 11.65
C LEU A 436 7.31 17.36 10.62
N LEU A 437 7.90 16.20 10.91
CA LEU A 437 8.80 15.51 9.98
C LEU A 437 8.03 14.49 9.14
N VAL A 438 8.31 14.47 7.83
CA VAL A 438 7.78 13.47 6.89
C VAL A 438 8.94 12.64 6.35
N TYR A 439 8.74 11.33 6.20
CA TYR A 439 9.73 10.39 5.70
C TYR A 439 9.17 9.62 4.50
N ASN A 440 9.66 9.90 3.29
CA ASN A 440 9.34 9.16 2.07
C ASN A 440 10.15 7.85 2.04
N CYS A 441 9.58 6.77 2.57
CA CYS A 441 10.20 5.46 2.61
C CYS A 441 10.01 4.74 1.26
N THR A 442 10.78 5.17 0.26
CA THR A 442 10.67 4.72 -1.14
C THR A 442 12.01 4.17 -1.67
N THR A 443 11.99 3.59 -2.86
CA THR A 443 13.15 3.00 -3.53
C THR A 443 13.53 3.69 -4.83
N GLY A 444 12.56 4.30 -5.54
CA GLY A 444 12.71 4.71 -6.93
C GLY A 444 13.81 5.73 -7.19
N ALA A 445 14.02 6.68 -6.28
CA ALA A 445 15.07 7.70 -6.41
C ALA A 445 16.48 7.20 -6.06
N ILE A 446 16.59 6.10 -5.30
CA ILE A 446 17.84 5.66 -4.65
C ILE A 446 18.40 4.37 -5.29
N ASN A 447 17.51 3.44 -5.63
CA ASN A 447 17.82 2.15 -6.24
C ASN A 447 16.69 1.76 -7.20
N PRO A 448 16.58 2.41 -8.38
CA PRO A 448 15.45 2.24 -9.28
C PRO A 448 15.32 0.81 -9.80
N PHE A 449 14.06 0.37 -9.97
CA PHE A 449 13.70 -0.93 -10.54
C PHE A 449 12.47 -0.75 -11.43
N HIS A 450 12.47 -1.29 -12.64
CA HIS A 450 11.44 -0.98 -13.64
C HIS A 450 10.46 -2.14 -13.85
N TRP A 451 9.22 -1.83 -14.27
CA TRP A 451 8.20 -2.86 -14.49
C TRP A 451 8.61 -3.93 -15.53
N GLY A 452 9.43 -3.58 -16.52
CA GLY A 452 10.02 -4.56 -17.44
C GLY A 452 10.94 -5.58 -16.76
N GLU A 453 11.69 -5.15 -15.74
CA GLU A 453 12.56 -6.01 -14.93
C GLU A 453 11.72 -6.87 -13.96
N VAL A 454 10.67 -6.29 -13.36
CA VAL A 454 9.67 -7.04 -12.57
C VAL A 454 9.10 -8.19 -13.40
N GLU A 455 8.67 -7.94 -14.65
CA GLU A 455 8.17 -9.00 -15.54
C GLU A 455 9.22 -10.10 -15.74
N TYR A 456 10.44 -9.71 -16.09
CA TYR A 456 11.54 -10.64 -16.33
C TYR A 456 11.82 -11.54 -15.11
N HIS A 457 12.02 -10.96 -13.92
CA HIS A 457 12.36 -11.71 -12.72
C HIS A 457 11.22 -12.61 -12.23
N VAL A 458 9.97 -12.13 -12.25
CA VAL A 458 8.79 -12.93 -11.85
C VAL A 458 8.58 -14.10 -12.80
N ILE A 459 8.63 -13.87 -14.11
CA ILE A 459 8.41 -14.91 -15.13
C ILE A 459 9.59 -15.89 -15.19
N SER A 460 10.83 -15.43 -15.01
CA SER A 460 12.01 -16.30 -14.91
C SER A 460 11.91 -17.22 -13.68
N THR A 461 11.62 -16.65 -12.51
CA THR A 461 11.52 -17.41 -11.26
C THR A 461 10.43 -18.48 -11.35
N PHE A 462 9.21 -18.17 -11.79
CA PHE A 462 8.16 -19.18 -11.91
C PHE A 462 8.34 -20.16 -13.08
N LYS A 463 9.24 -19.90 -14.05
CA LYS A 463 9.66 -20.92 -15.03
C LYS A 463 10.61 -21.94 -14.42
N ARG A 464 11.51 -21.52 -13.52
CA ARG A 464 12.47 -22.38 -12.80
C ARG A 464 11.84 -23.10 -11.60
N ASN A 465 11.05 -22.37 -10.82
CA ASN A 465 10.40 -22.77 -9.57
C ASN A 465 8.87 -22.59 -9.69
N PRO A 466 8.18 -23.45 -10.47
CA PRO A 466 6.78 -23.26 -10.77
C PRO A 466 5.85 -23.46 -9.57
N LEU A 467 4.79 -22.66 -9.56
CA LEU A 467 3.62 -22.88 -8.71
C LEU A 467 2.90 -24.16 -9.13
N GLU A 468 2.35 -24.87 -8.15
CA GLU A 468 1.58 -26.09 -8.38
C GLU A 468 0.27 -25.80 -9.11
N GLN A 469 -0.26 -26.80 -9.82
CA GLN A 469 -1.55 -26.71 -10.51
C GLN A 469 -1.68 -25.49 -11.44
N ALA A 470 -0.57 -24.94 -11.95
CA ALA A 470 -0.58 -23.83 -12.90
C ALA A 470 -1.49 -24.16 -14.09
N ILE A 471 -2.36 -23.24 -14.50
CA ILE A 471 -3.33 -23.47 -15.58
C ILE A 471 -2.62 -23.39 -16.94
N ARG A 472 -1.66 -22.47 -17.07
CA ARG A 472 -0.81 -22.29 -18.26
C ARG A 472 0.62 -22.02 -17.81
N ARG A 473 1.58 -22.13 -18.74
CA ARG A 473 2.97 -21.72 -18.46
C ARG A 473 3.05 -20.21 -18.14
N PRO A 474 3.82 -19.79 -17.11
CA PRO A 474 4.09 -18.38 -16.82
C PRO A 474 4.63 -17.68 -18.06
N ASN A 475 3.89 -16.66 -18.50
CA ASN A 475 4.22 -15.79 -19.62
C ASN A 475 3.20 -14.65 -19.62
N VAL A 476 3.51 -13.60 -18.86
CA VAL A 476 2.87 -12.29 -18.98
C VAL A 476 3.59 -11.49 -20.08
N ASN A 477 2.98 -10.42 -20.54
CA ASN A 477 3.59 -9.38 -21.36
C ASN A 477 3.02 -8.04 -20.89
N LEU A 478 3.85 -7.18 -20.33
CA LEU A 478 3.50 -5.81 -19.99
C LEU A 478 3.54 -4.95 -21.25
N THR A 479 2.56 -4.06 -21.40
CA THR A 479 2.46 -3.21 -22.59
C THR A 479 1.77 -1.89 -22.30
N SER A 480 2.36 -0.80 -22.79
CA SER A 480 1.76 0.53 -22.74
C SER A 480 0.64 0.70 -23.78
N ASN A 481 0.64 -0.09 -24.86
CA ASN A 481 -0.32 0.07 -25.95
C ASN A 481 -1.70 -0.50 -25.57
N HIS A 482 -2.71 0.39 -25.51
CA HIS A 482 -4.08 0.03 -25.13
C HIS A 482 -4.70 -1.02 -26.07
N LEU A 483 -4.56 -0.85 -27.40
CA LEU A 483 -5.18 -1.74 -28.39
C LEU A 483 -4.58 -3.15 -28.32
N ILE A 484 -3.26 -3.25 -28.18
CA ILE A 484 -2.54 -4.53 -28.01
C ILE A 484 -2.99 -5.21 -26.70
N ASN A 485 -3.12 -4.47 -25.59
CA ASN A 485 -3.62 -5.02 -24.34
C ASN A 485 -5.07 -5.51 -24.46
N GLN A 486 -5.98 -4.76 -25.11
CA GLN A 486 -7.37 -5.18 -25.30
C GLN A 486 -7.48 -6.44 -26.17
N TYR A 487 -6.69 -6.53 -27.24
CA TYR A 487 -6.57 -7.73 -28.07
C TYR A 487 -6.16 -8.95 -27.22
N TRP A 488 -5.10 -8.82 -26.41
CA TRP A 488 -4.64 -9.92 -25.56
C TRP A 488 -5.61 -10.22 -24.40
N ILE A 489 -6.34 -9.24 -23.87
CA ILE A 489 -7.42 -9.45 -22.91
C ILE A 489 -8.53 -10.30 -23.55
N ALA A 490 -8.96 -9.98 -24.77
CA ALA A 490 -9.98 -10.74 -25.48
C ALA A 490 -9.53 -12.18 -25.76
N VAL A 491 -8.36 -12.34 -26.40
CA VAL A 491 -7.85 -13.62 -26.91
C VAL A 491 -7.26 -14.52 -25.81
N SER A 492 -6.56 -13.95 -24.83
CA SER A 492 -5.81 -14.70 -23.82
C SER A 492 -6.41 -14.70 -22.41
N HIS A 493 -7.38 -13.83 -22.10
CA HIS A 493 -8.16 -13.90 -20.85
C HIS A 493 -9.61 -14.32 -21.08
N LYS A 494 -10.40 -13.53 -21.81
CA LYS A 494 -11.87 -13.67 -21.89
C LYS A 494 -12.29 -14.90 -22.69
N ALA A 495 -11.80 -15.07 -23.92
CA ALA A 495 -12.22 -16.20 -24.77
C ALA A 495 -11.90 -17.58 -24.16
N PRO A 496 -10.69 -17.87 -23.62
CA PRO A 496 -10.40 -19.15 -22.99
C PRO A 496 -11.23 -19.40 -21.72
N ALA A 497 -11.52 -18.34 -20.95
CA ALA A 497 -12.35 -18.44 -19.75
C ALA A 497 -13.83 -18.72 -20.08
N PHE A 498 -14.35 -18.07 -21.13
CA PHE A 498 -15.70 -18.33 -21.64
C PHE A 498 -15.83 -19.77 -22.17
N LEU A 499 -14.89 -20.24 -23.00
CA LEU A 499 -14.91 -21.61 -23.54
C LEU A 499 -14.82 -22.66 -22.42
N TYR A 500 -14.00 -22.44 -21.40
CA TYR A 500 -13.91 -23.33 -20.26
C TYR A 500 -15.19 -23.33 -19.40
N ASP A 501 -15.81 -22.18 -19.16
CA ASP A 501 -17.08 -22.09 -18.42
C ASP A 501 -18.26 -22.68 -19.23
N LEU A 502 -18.23 -22.58 -20.57
CA LEU A 502 -19.18 -23.25 -21.46
C LEU A 502 -19.01 -24.78 -21.37
N PHE A 503 -17.77 -25.29 -21.43
CA PHE A 503 -17.48 -26.71 -21.21
C PHE A 503 -17.98 -27.18 -19.83
N LEU A 504 -17.71 -26.42 -18.76
CA LEU A 504 -18.22 -26.75 -17.43
C LEU A 504 -19.75 -26.88 -17.41
N ARG A 505 -20.47 -25.89 -17.96
CA ARG A 505 -21.94 -25.93 -18.08
C ARG A 505 -22.44 -27.17 -18.82
N ILE A 506 -21.84 -27.51 -19.97
CA ILE A 506 -22.19 -28.70 -20.75
C ILE A 506 -21.93 -29.99 -19.96
N THR A 507 -20.90 -30.03 -19.12
CA THR A 507 -20.63 -31.16 -18.20
C THR A 507 -21.42 -31.12 -16.88
N GLY A 508 -22.46 -30.29 -16.76
CA GLY A 508 -23.29 -30.17 -15.55
C GLY A 508 -22.57 -29.53 -14.35
N ARG A 509 -21.52 -28.73 -14.59
CA ARG A 509 -20.69 -28.08 -13.56
C ARG A 509 -20.83 -26.58 -13.58
N GLU A 510 -20.70 -25.94 -12.41
CA GLU A 510 -20.82 -24.48 -12.33
C GLU A 510 -19.69 -23.71 -13.04
N PRO A 511 -20.02 -22.61 -13.75
CA PRO A 511 -19.03 -21.70 -14.33
C PRO A 511 -18.32 -20.85 -13.26
N ARG A 512 -16.99 -20.71 -13.41
CA ARG A 512 -16.10 -20.11 -12.40
C ARG A 512 -14.90 -19.34 -12.96
N MET A 513 -14.46 -19.62 -14.20
CA MET A 513 -13.28 -18.98 -14.76
C MET A 513 -13.54 -17.54 -15.19
N MET A 514 -14.71 -17.23 -15.75
CA MET A 514 -15.12 -15.84 -16.02
C MET A 514 -15.22 -15.03 -14.72
N LYS A 515 -15.76 -15.61 -13.63
CA LYS A 515 -15.78 -14.96 -12.30
C LYS A 515 -14.35 -14.62 -11.83
N THR A 516 -13.39 -15.52 -12.08
CA THR A 516 -11.97 -15.34 -11.73
C THR A 516 -11.31 -14.25 -12.58
N ILE A 517 -11.50 -14.29 -13.91
CA ILE A 517 -10.95 -13.28 -14.84
C ILE A 517 -11.54 -11.89 -14.57
N THR A 518 -12.84 -11.76 -14.28
CA THR A 518 -13.45 -10.47 -13.93
C THR A 518 -12.85 -9.88 -12.66
N ARG A 519 -12.54 -10.70 -11.64
CA ARG A 519 -11.84 -10.24 -10.43
C ARG A 519 -10.41 -9.78 -10.73
N LEU A 520 -9.68 -10.53 -11.57
CA LEU A 520 -8.34 -10.16 -12.01
C LEU A 520 -8.34 -8.84 -12.81
N HIS A 521 -9.27 -8.65 -13.74
CA HIS A 521 -9.39 -7.40 -14.52
C HIS A 521 -9.73 -6.20 -13.63
N LYS A 522 -10.60 -6.36 -12.62
CA LYS A 522 -10.84 -5.31 -11.62
C LYS A 522 -9.55 -4.93 -10.89
N ALA A 523 -8.76 -5.90 -10.42
CA ALA A 523 -7.49 -5.61 -9.76
C ALA A 523 -6.49 -4.91 -10.70
N MET A 524 -6.37 -5.36 -11.95
CA MET A 524 -5.48 -4.75 -12.95
C MET A 524 -5.84 -3.30 -13.27
N MET A 525 -7.11 -2.97 -13.50
CA MET A 525 -7.52 -1.59 -13.84
C MET A 525 -7.20 -0.60 -12.73
N VAL A 526 -7.33 -1.01 -11.47
CA VAL A 526 -7.10 -0.15 -10.32
C VAL A 526 -5.59 0.06 -10.07
N LEU A 527 -4.73 -0.85 -10.57
CA LEU A 527 -3.28 -0.72 -10.56
C LEU A 527 -2.71 0.01 -11.79
N GLU A 528 -3.48 0.18 -12.87
CA GLU A 528 -3.00 0.70 -14.16
C GLU A 528 -2.33 2.07 -14.04
N TYR A 529 -2.83 2.94 -13.15
CA TYR A 529 -2.23 4.24 -12.88
C TYR A 529 -0.80 4.11 -12.29
N PHE A 530 -0.62 3.27 -11.27
CA PHE A 530 0.66 3.03 -10.59
C PHE A 530 1.66 2.22 -11.42
N THR A 531 1.18 1.45 -12.40
CA THR A 531 2.04 0.68 -13.31
C THR A 531 2.39 1.42 -14.60
N SER A 532 1.80 2.58 -14.86
CA SER A 532 1.99 3.35 -16.10
C SER A 532 2.71 4.69 -15.93
N HIS A 533 2.83 5.20 -14.70
CA HIS A 533 3.50 6.47 -14.37
C HIS A 533 4.71 6.22 -13.46
N SER A 534 5.48 7.28 -13.18
CA SER A 534 6.62 7.28 -12.27
C SER A 534 6.67 8.59 -11.52
N TRP A 535 7.36 8.59 -10.38
CA TRP A 535 7.38 9.68 -9.41
C TRP A 535 8.81 9.90 -8.93
N GLU A 536 9.15 11.16 -8.69
CA GLU A 536 10.37 11.55 -8.01
C GLU A 536 10.07 11.83 -6.55
N TRP A 537 10.80 11.15 -5.66
CA TRP A 537 10.64 11.28 -4.21
C TRP A 537 11.85 11.98 -3.62
N ASN A 538 11.65 13.12 -2.96
CA ASN A 538 12.68 13.59 -2.03
C ASN A 538 12.81 12.60 -0.88
N THR A 539 14.03 12.37 -0.37
CA THR A 539 14.33 11.38 0.68
C THR A 539 15.38 11.90 1.67
N ASP A 540 15.45 13.23 1.84
CA ASP A 540 16.50 13.90 2.61
C ASP A 540 16.38 13.61 4.11
N ASN A 541 15.17 13.57 4.67
CA ASN A 541 14.90 13.19 6.06
C ASN A 541 15.19 11.70 6.30
N VAL A 542 14.90 10.81 5.33
CA VAL A 542 15.28 9.39 5.44
C VAL A 542 16.80 9.22 5.43
N THR A 543 17.50 9.99 4.58
CA THR A 543 18.96 10.01 4.51
C THR A 543 19.58 10.59 5.79
N MET A 544 19.03 11.69 6.32
CA MET A 544 19.37 12.26 7.61
C MET A 544 19.20 11.24 8.75
N LEU A 545 18.03 10.60 8.81
CA LEU A 545 17.70 9.60 9.82
C LEU A 545 18.70 8.43 9.80
N MET A 546 19.02 7.92 8.62
CA MET A 546 20.03 6.87 8.43
C MET A 546 21.41 7.32 8.92
N ASN A 547 21.81 8.56 8.62
CA ASN A 547 23.11 9.09 9.03
C ASN A 547 23.26 9.20 10.55
N GLN A 548 22.17 9.52 11.27
CA GLN A 548 22.14 9.63 12.73
C GLN A 548 22.25 8.30 13.49
N LEU A 549 22.01 7.15 12.85
CA LEU A 549 22.12 5.85 13.51
C LEU A 549 23.57 5.49 13.87
N GLY A 550 23.76 4.92 15.07
CA GLY A 550 25.01 4.27 15.47
C GLY A 550 25.32 3.02 14.64
N ALA A 551 26.56 2.54 14.70
CA ALA A 551 27.03 1.43 13.85
C ALA A 551 26.24 0.11 14.07
N GLU A 552 25.84 -0.20 15.30
CA GLU A 552 25.02 -1.38 15.57
C GLU A 552 23.55 -1.18 15.19
N ASP A 553 22.96 0.00 15.45
CA ASP A 553 21.60 0.32 15.02
C ASP A 553 21.47 0.30 13.47
N LYS A 554 22.51 0.71 12.74
CA LYS A 554 22.58 0.56 11.26
C LYS A 554 22.52 -0.90 10.79
N LYS A 555 23.03 -1.85 11.59
CA LYS A 555 22.95 -3.29 11.27
C LYS A 555 21.57 -3.85 11.64
N VAL A 556 21.09 -3.56 12.85
CA VAL A 556 19.85 -4.13 13.40
C VAL A 556 18.62 -3.52 12.75
N PHE A 557 18.59 -2.21 12.53
CA PHE A 557 17.48 -1.46 11.94
C PHE A 557 17.85 -0.93 10.55
N ASN A 558 18.45 -1.79 9.71
CA ASN A 558 18.86 -1.41 8.37
C ASN A 558 17.65 -1.08 7.47
N PHE A 559 17.61 0.14 6.94
CA PHE A 559 16.72 0.58 5.86
C PHE A 559 17.47 1.19 4.66
N ASP A 560 18.76 0.89 4.52
CA ASP A 560 19.53 1.29 3.34
C ASP A 560 19.22 0.41 2.13
N VAL A 561 18.35 0.92 1.25
CA VAL A 561 17.90 0.22 0.04
C VAL A 561 18.94 0.18 -1.08
N ARG A 562 20.07 0.91 -0.99
CA ARG A 562 21.17 0.82 -1.97
C ARG A 562 21.87 -0.55 -1.94
N GLN A 563 21.73 -1.25 -0.81
CA GLN A 563 22.26 -2.58 -0.58
C GLN A 563 21.31 -3.71 -1.10
N LEU A 564 20.13 -3.36 -1.62
CA LEU A 564 19.11 -4.32 -2.08
C LEU A 564 19.43 -4.82 -3.50
N HIS A 565 19.67 -6.13 -3.63
CA HIS A 565 19.81 -6.77 -4.95
C HIS A 565 18.47 -7.27 -5.47
N TRP A 566 17.89 -6.53 -6.43
CA TRP A 566 16.55 -6.79 -6.99
C TRP A 566 16.34 -8.21 -7.50
N ALA A 567 17.34 -8.81 -8.16
CA ALA A 567 17.24 -10.16 -8.69
C ALA A 567 17.00 -11.22 -7.60
N GLU A 568 17.72 -11.12 -6.49
CA GLU A 568 17.59 -12.01 -5.34
C GLU A 568 16.30 -11.73 -4.56
N TYR A 569 16.00 -10.46 -4.30
CA TYR A 569 14.77 -10.04 -3.63
C TYR A 569 13.51 -10.52 -4.36
N MET A 570 13.47 -10.39 -5.70
CA MET A 570 12.33 -10.83 -6.50
C MET A 570 12.21 -12.35 -6.58
N GLU A 571 13.32 -13.09 -6.56
CA GLU A 571 13.27 -14.55 -6.42
C GLU A 571 12.70 -14.93 -5.04
N ASN A 572 13.25 -14.38 -3.96
CA ASN A 572 12.80 -14.65 -2.59
C ASN A 572 11.33 -14.27 -2.40
N TYR A 573 10.87 -13.15 -2.95
CA TYR A 573 9.46 -12.75 -2.92
C TYR A 573 8.58 -13.76 -3.70
N CYS A 574 8.96 -14.14 -4.92
CA CYS A 574 8.20 -15.15 -5.68
C CYS A 574 8.12 -16.49 -4.94
N MET A 575 9.23 -16.96 -4.35
CA MET A 575 9.28 -18.17 -3.53
C MET A 575 8.45 -18.03 -2.25
N GLY A 576 8.45 -16.85 -1.65
CA GLY A 576 7.60 -16.46 -0.53
C GLY A 576 6.11 -16.59 -0.84
N THR A 577 5.65 -16.10 -1.99
CA THR A 577 4.24 -16.27 -2.40
C THR A 577 3.85 -17.74 -2.60
N LYS A 578 4.80 -18.59 -3.00
CA LYS A 578 4.58 -20.05 -3.08
C LYS A 578 4.41 -20.64 -1.67
N GLN A 579 5.35 -20.38 -0.77
CA GLN A 579 5.39 -21.01 0.55
C GLN A 579 4.32 -20.47 1.51
N TYR A 580 4.16 -19.15 1.62
CA TYR A 580 3.43 -18.51 2.71
C TYR A 580 2.02 -18.06 2.34
N VAL A 581 1.79 -17.73 1.07
CA VAL A 581 0.47 -17.26 0.59
C VAL A 581 -0.33 -18.39 -0.05
N LEU A 582 0.33 -19.30 -0.77
CA LEU A 582 -0.29 -20.48 -1.37
C LEU A 582 -0.17 -21.76 -0.53
N ASN A 583 0.64 -21.75 0.54
CA ASN A 583 0.93 -22.91 1.38
C ASN A 583 1.43 -24.13 0.58
N GLU A 584 2.23 -23.88 -0.47
CA GLU A 584 2.83 -24.91 -1.31
C GLU A 584 4.26 -25.21 -0.85
N GLU A 585 4.52 -26.44 -0.43
CA GLU A 585 5.85 -26.89 -0.02
C GLU A 585 6.88 -26.90 -1.16
N LEU A 586 8.17 -26.79 -0.81
CA LEU A 586 9.26 -26.98 -1.76
C LEU A 586 9.40 -28.43 -2.25
N SER A 587 8.94 -29.40 -1.44
CA SER A 587 8.86 -30.83 -1.77
C SER A 587 8.05 -31.08 -3.06
N GLY A 588 7.03 -30.24 -3.34
CA GLY A 588 6.18 -30.31 -4.53
C GLY A 588 6.82 -29.82 -5.84
N LEU A 589 7.99 -29.18 -5.80
CA LEU A 589 8.64 -28.59 -7.00
C LEU A 589 8.90 -29.58 -8.15
N PRO A 590 9.35 -30.84 -7.93
CA PRO A 590 9.54 -31.80 -9.03
C PRO A 590 8.23 -32.12 -9.76
N ALA A 591 7.13 -32.27 -9.01
CA ALA A 591 5.80 -32.50 -9.57
C ALA A 591 5.29 -31.28 -10.36
N ALA A 592 5.47 -30.08 -9.80
CA ALA A 592 5.13 -28.82 -10.47
C ALA A 592 5.92 -28.63 -11.79
N ARG A 593 7.23 -28.94 -11.80
CA ARG A 593 8.08 -28.93 -13.01
C ARG A 593 7.60 -29.96 -14.05
N LYS A 594 7.24 -31.18 -13.64
CA LYS A 594 6.67 -32.21 -14.52
C LYS A 594 5.34 -31.76 -15.14
N HIS A 595 4.45 -31.16 -14.36
CA HIS A 595 3.19 -30.55 -14.84
C HIS A 595 3.46 -29.43 -15.84
N LEU A 596 4.40 -28.52 -15.55
CA LEU A 596 4.78 -27.45 -16.46
C LEU A 596 5.35 -27.98 -17.78
N ASN A 597 6.08 -29.09 -17.77
CA ASN A 597 6.57 -29.77 -18.98
C ASN A 597 5.42 -30.45 -19.75
N LYS A 598 4.43 -31.04 -19.08
CA LYS A 598 3.20 -31.52 -19.74
C LYS A 598 2.48 -30.38 -20.47
N LEU A 599 2.31 -29.22 -19.83
CA LEU A 599 1.71 -28.03 -20.45
C LEU A 599 2.53 -27.49 -21.64
N ARG A 600 3.87 -27.63 -21.62
CA ARG A 600 4.73 -27.30 -22.76
C ARG A 600 4.39 -28.17 -23.96
N ASN A 601 4.34 -29.48 -23.73
CA ASN A 601 4.14 -30.46 -24.78
C ASN A 601 2.72 -30.34 -25.36
N ILE A 602 1.70 -30.11 -24.52
CA ILE A 602 0.33 -29.77 -24.97
C ILE A 602 0.33 -28.54 -25.89
N ARG A 603 1.03 -27.45 -25.52
CA ARG A 603 1.14 -26.25 -26.36
C ARG A 603 1.83 -26.55 -27.70
N TYR A 604 2.92 -27.32 -27.69
CA TYR A 604 3.61 -27.67 -28.94
C TYR A 604 2.77 -28.56 -29.85
N VAL A 605 2.08 -29.58 -29.30
CA VAL A 605 1.15 -30.42 -30.06
C VAL A 605 0.01 -29.58 -30.64
N PHE A 606 -0.64 -28.73 -29.83
CA PHE A 606 -1.70 -27.84 -30.30
C PHE A 606 -1.22 -26.90 -31.41
N ASN A 607 -0.09 -26.24 -31.23
CA ASN A 607 0.48 -25.35 -32.25
C ASN A 607 0.84 -26.10 -33.53
N THR A 608 1.41 -27.31 -33.42
CA THR A 608 1.78 -28.14 -34.59
C THR A 608 0.53 -28.58 -35.35
N VAL A 609 -0.50 -29.05 -34.66
CA VAL A 609 -1.80 -29.41 -35.27
C VAL A 609 -2.43 -28.19 -35.95
N LEU A 610 -2.43 -27.03 -35.30
CA LEU A 610 -2.97 -25.79 -35.88
C LEU A 610 -2.21 -25.37 -37.14
N VAL A 611 -0.87 -25.43 -37.14
CA VAL A 611 -0.04 -25.15 -38.32
C VAL A 611 -0.34 -26.14 -39.44
N VAL A 612 -0.44 -27.45 -39.15
CA VAL A 612 -0.78 -28.48 -40.15
C VAL A 612 -2.17 -28.25 -40.75
N LEU A 613 -3.17 -27.85 -39.95
CA LEU A 613 -4.52 -27.53 -40.44
C LEU A 613 -4.53 -26.29 -41.32
N ILE A 614 -3.87 -25.19 -40.91
CA ILE A 614 -3.73 -23.97 -41.72
C ILE A 614 -3.01 -24.27 -43.03
N TRP A 615 -1.90 -25.02 -42.97
CA TRP A 615 -1.13 -25.43 -44.14
C TRP A 615 -1.95 -26.29 -45.12
N ARG A 616 -2.75 -27.24 -44.61
CA ARG A 616 -3.66 -28.05 -45.43
C ARG A 616 -4.71 -27.20 -46.15
N VAL A 617 -5.31 -26.22 -45.47
CA VAL A 617 -6.26 -25.27 -46.08
C VAL A 617 -5.58 -24.40 -47.14
N PHE A 618 -4.37 -23.91 -46.86
CA PHE A 618 -3.59 -23.10 -47.79
C PHE A 618 -3.21 -23.87 -49.06
N ILE A 619 -2.71 -25.10 -48.94
CA ILE A 619 -2.44 -26.02 -50.06
C ILE A 619 -3.72 -26.34 -50.85
N ALA A 620 -4.85 -26.55 -50.18
CA ALA A 620 -6.12 -26.82 -50.87
C ALA A 620 -6.55 -25.61 -51.75
N ARG A 621 -6.28 -24.39 -51.29
CA ARG A 621 -6.71 -23.14 -51.96
C ARG A 621 -5.68 -22.52 -52.91
N SER A 622 -4.40 -22.91 -52.87
CA SER A 622 -3.34 -22.31 -53.70
C SER A 622 -2.56 -23.35 -54.51
N GLN A 623 -2.56 -23.20 -55.84
CA GLN A 623 -1.76 -24.03 -56.75
C GLN A 623 -0.25 -23.79 -56.55
N MET A 624 0.17 -22.55 -56.27
CA MET A 624 1.57 -22.22 -55.97
C MET A 624 2.03 -22.95 -54.70
N ALA A 625 1.19 -22.99 -53.66
CA ALA A 625 1.48 -23.72 -52.42
C ALA A 625 1.58 -25.24 -52.65
N ARG A 626 0.70 -25.82 -53.49
CA ARG A 626 0.83 -27.23 -53.93
C ARG A 626 2.18 -27.49 -54.60
N ASN A 627 2.55 -26.66 -55.58
CA ASN A 627 3.78 -26.84 -56.34
C ASN A 627 5.03 -26.75 -55.44
N ILE A 628 5.08 -25.76 -54.54
CA ILE A 628 6.15 -25.63 -53.54
C ILE A 628 6.19 -26.84 -52.60
N TRP A 629 5.04 -27.31 -52.12
CA TRP A 629 4.97 -28.48 -51.25
C TRP A 629 5.48 -29.75 -51.94
N TYR A 630 5.05 -30.03 -53.16
CA TYR A 630 5.55 -31.18 -53.94
C TYR A 630 7.04 -31.08 -54.22
N PHE A 631 7.57 -29.88 -54.52
CA PHE A 631 9.00 -29.65 -54.69
C PHE A 631 9.78 -29.97 -53.42
N VAL A 632 9.34 -29.45 -52.26
CA VAL A 632 10.00 -29.70 -50.96
C VAL A 632 9.93 -31.19 -50.56
N VAL A 633 8.77 -31.84 -50.71
CA VAL A 633 8.62 -33.27 -50.40
C VAL A 633 9.51 -34.13 -51.31
N ASN A 634 9.58 -33.81 -52.60
CA ASN A 634 10.46 -34.51 -53.56
C ASN A 634 11.95 -34.29 -53.22
N LEU A 635 12.33 -33.06 -52.84
CA LEU A 635 13.69 -32.76 -52.38
C LEU A 635 14.05 -33.56 -51.11
N CYS A 636 13.17 -33.60 -50.10
CA CYS A 636 13.35 -34.41 -48.91
C CYS A 636 13.43 -35.91 -49.21
N PHE A 637 12.61 -36.42 -50.15
CA PHE A 637 12.65 -37.82 -50.56
C PHE A 637 13.98 -38.17 -51.27
N LYS A 638 14.46 -37.30 -52.17
CA LYS A 638 15.78 -37.43 -52.82
C LYS A 638 16.94 -37.35 -51.82
N PHE A 639 16.84 -36.49 -50.81
CA PHE A 639 17.84 -36.39 -49.75
C PHE A 639 17.87 -37.66 -48.88
N LEU A 640 16.70 -38.16 -48.47
CA LEU A 640 16.60 -39.40 -47.70
C LEU A 640 17.03 -40.64 -48.51
N SER A 641 16.72 -40.71 -49.81
CA SER A 641 17.18 -41.81 -50.67
C SER A 641 18.69 -41.75 -50.90
N TYR A 642 19.28 -40.56 -51.06
CA TYR A 642 20.73 -40.37 -51.11
C TYR A 642 21.42 -40.85 -49.83
N PHE A 643 20.91 -40.49 -48.65
CA PHE A 643 21.44 -41.00 -47.37
C PHE A 643 21.30 -42.52 -47.23
N ARG A 644 20.17 -43.10 -47.67
CA ARG A 644 19.96 -44.55 -47.64
C ARG A 644 20.88 -45.31 -48.62
N ALA A 645 21.15 -44.75 -49.79
CA ALA A 645 22.14 -45.28 -50.74
C ALA A 645 23.57 -45.14 -50.20
N SER A 646 23.90 -44.00 -49.59
CA SER A 646 25.22 -43.77 -48.98
C SER A 646 25.48 -44.65 -47.74
N SER A 647 24.45 -45.01 -46.96
CA SER A 647 24.61 -45.91 -45.82
C SER A 647 24.69 -47.39 -46.21
N THR A 648 24.26 -47.75 -47.42
CA THR A 648 24.39 -49.10 -47.98
C THR A 648 25.72 -49.34 -48.70
N MET A 649 26.46 -48.27 -49.06
CA MET A 649 27.84 -48.36 -49.58
C MET A 649 28.93 -48.29 -48.48
N ARG A 650 28.64 -48.78 -47.27
CA ARG A 650 29.59 -48.85 -46.13
C ARG A 650 29.76 -50.27 -45.56
N TYR A 651 29.43 -51.28 -46.36
CA TYR A 651 29.72 -52.69 -46.13
C TYR A 651 30.37 -53.27 -47.39
#